data_AF-A0A5C9E592-F1
#
_entry.id   AF-A0A5C9E592-F1
#
_cell.length_a   1.000
_cell.length_b   1.000
_cell.length_c   1.000
_cell.angle_alpha   90.00
_cell.angle_beta   90.00
_cell.angle_gamma   90.00
#
_symmetry.space_group_name_H-M   'P 1'
#
loop_
_entity.id
_entity.type
_entity.pdbx_description
1 polymer ?
#
loop_
_entity_poly.entity_id
_entity_poly.type
_entity_poly.pdbx_seq_one_letter_code
_entity_poly.pdbx_strand_id
1 'polypeptide(L)'
;MNTRKFVALLLSVCFLIGMMPIENSPQEKVTSASEDTLVTNNSPIHELQDISFSVTREWKLNIVLLGFDDNSIDEIRYLSYMPDNRTFVYENITYIWNITYNVIWANESYEENLKDFMYTNSINGTDTGTMLNETALLEMTSDNIPRTCFYPRDGRAINGTMVEDWLIENPAIETPNLGWTFYMMNYSEIDNADHSLEHWFDYDPTDPDSGEKMDWFRLEWDNDLNPDIKYQYAGVGGRDQVYILDVTADQWYTNWAQLWWYKTYEGAEGPHIQYDFDTYGADWDLSTVEDRNNATEYLANYSLDIIENLLFPSHHAYTTPTQKGSFRVMVFAMDDITNDSIEWIDSEEILQDALDEALPFAEWYVKVDFLHIDNYTDWNQTFYDNTNFVNGEAIVDGLSMFYDIYYDLKPIYSLTEGYDTSVFGAVFVKKNMVMQYGGYNFTALGGLNQTVIWKSYERYFRSDGVTPKSGTTATQIHELGHALGLQHTFNPSKYPADFQYGVMGYFGRNDSFSTFEYTWLQASYLDGFRNRLYPRFLNACMEVPEPWQQKTLDAKANVEAAFEQSDILFNQGKFMESYESLLAAENWTKRMTLSVEDNTPPVVDKWGIAESAPQPGDIISIYANVTDVNGTGEVYTHMILHNGSELVIQMEWNGSFYVGEMLWLANSPDIELFVKAYDQALNGITTDSLFYVDTLHPTVDSPSDIIFQVGETGQSIIWHPEDDFPESYQVLRNGTVLLEGSWNSSSESITVSLDGLPVGTYNYTIVLADISENSISDTVIVSVEEVTNTETSTTQTSTTSTTTTSTNTDAGTWYDDPMIIAAIVITGLIVLVCLAKRR
;
A
#
# COMPACT_ATOMS: atom_id res chain seq x y z
N MET A 1 56.31 6.21 16.03
CA MET A 1 54.99 6.89 16.16
C MET A 1 54.72 7.65 14.86
N ASN A 2 53.46 7.99 14.58
CA ASN A 2 53.01 8.77 13.40
C ASN A 2 53.04 8.09 12.02
N THR A 3 52.90 6.77 11.94
CA THR A 3 52.44 6.06 10.71
C THR A 3 51.14 5.29 10.93
N ARG A 4 50.96 4.61 12.07
CA ARG A 4 49.71 3.87 12.38
C ARG A 4 48.42 4.71 12.35
N LYS A 5 48.49 6.02 12.64
CA LYS A 5 47.30 6.92 12.57
C LYS A 5 46.90 7.33 11.15
N PHE A 6 47.68 7.03 10.12
CA PHE A 6 47.35 7.38 8.73
C PHE A 6 46.58 6.26 8.00
N VAL A 7 46.76 5.00 8.42
CA VAL A 7 46.08 3.83 7.82
C VAL A 7 44.61 3.78 8.23
N ALA A 8 44.31 4.01 9.52
CA ALA A 8 42.93 4.12 10.00
C ALA A 8 42.17 5.24 9.26
N LEU A 9 42.81 6.38 9.03
CA LEU A 9 42.17 7.52 8.35
C LEU A 9 41.83 7.23 6.87
N LEU A 10 42.64 6.43 6.16
CA LEU A 10 42.30 6.04 4.78
C LEU A 10 41.14 5.04 4.72
N LEU A 11 41.04 4.11 5.67
CA LEU A 11 39.88 3.22 5.76
C LEU A 11 38.60 4.01 6.06
N SER A 12 38.64 4.95 7.01
CA SER A 12 37.51 5.86 7.26
C SER A 12 37.12 6.70 6.04
N VAL A 13 38.07 7.10 5.18
CA VAL A 13 37.78 7.86 3.95
C VAL A 13 37.00 7.02 2.92
N CYS A 14 37.16 5.70 2.90
CA CYS A 14 36.35 4.83 2.03
C CYS A 14 34.88 4.75 2.51
N PHE A 15 34.64 4.74 3.83
CA PHE A 15 33.28 4.76 4.41
C PHE A 15 32.64 6.17 4.38
N LEU A 16 33.44 7.25 4.34
CA LEU A 16 32.95 8.63 4.39
C LEU A 16 32.25 9.13 3.12
N ILE A 17 32.30 8.39 2.00
CA ILE A 17 31.61 8.78 0.76
C ILE A 17 30.08 8.64 0.91
N GLY A 18 29.61 7.69 1.72
CA GLY A 18 28.19 7.59 2.15
C GLY A 18 27.80 8.56 3.28
N MET A 19 28.73 9.37 3.79
CA MET A 19 28.51 10.32 4.89
C MET A 19 28.70 11.80 4.49
N MET A 20 28.83 12.10 3.20
CA MET A 20 28.70 13.48 2.73
C MET A 20 27.21 13.84 2.55
N PRO A 21 26.67 14.87 3.24
CA PRO A 21 25.37 15.41 2.86
C PRO A 21 25.46 16.00 1.45
N ILE A 22 24.34 16.01 0.73
CA ILE A 22 24.25 16.52 -0.64
C ILE A 22 24.33 18.05 -0.63
N GLU A 23 25.53 18.61 -0.55
CA GLU A 23 25.78 20.04 -0.77
C GLU A 23 25.58 20.41 -2.25
N ASN A 24 24.33 20.63 -2.63
CA ASN A 24 23.93 21.17 -3.94
C ASN A 24 24.44 22.62 -4.14
N SER A 25 25.72 22.80 -4.45
CA SER A 25 26.21 24.05 -5.04
C SER A 25 27.41 23.88 -5.98
N PRO A 26 27.28 24.20 -7.29
CA PRO A 26 28.42 24.26 -8.20
C PRO A 26 29.14 25.61 -8.07
N GLN A 27 30.18 25.68 -7.21
CA GLN A 27 31.08 26.83 -7.18
C GLN A 27 31.86 26.97 -8.50
N GLU A 28 31.97 28.20 -9.00
CA GLU A 28 32.36 28.50 -10.38
C GLU A 28 33.76 28.01 -10.78
N LYS A 29 33.90 27.59 -12.04
CA LYS A 29 35.21 27.55 -12.72
C LYS A 29 35.10 28.09 -14.14
N VAL A 30 35.18 29.42 -14.25
CA VAL A 30 35.01 30.17 -15.50
C VAL A 30 36.11 29.82 -16.53
N THR A 31 35.74 29.09 -17.58
CA THR A 31 36.45 29.06 -18.88
C THR A 31 35.45 29.16 -20.02
N SER A 32 35.66 30.13 -20.92
CA SER A 32 34.67 30.60 -21.90
C SER A 32 34.64 29.83 -23.23
N ALA A 33 33.47 29.41 -23.69
CA ALA A 33 33.17 29.22 -25.12
C ALA A 33 31.65 29.34 -25.41
N SER A 34 31.30 30.15 -26.42
CA SER A 34 30.06 30.19 -27.23
C SER A 34 28.72 29.71 -26.64
N GLU A 35 27.76 30.63 -26.59
CA GLU A 35 26.32 30.39 -26.45
C GLU A 35 25.77 29.56 -27.62
N ASP A 36 24.84 28.63 -27.33
CA ASP A 36 23.71 28.31 -28.21
C ASP A 36 22.49 27.93 -27.34
N THR A 37 21.27 28.18 -27.80
CA THR A 37 20.14 28.46 -26.87
C THR A 37 19.26 27.26 -26.52
N LEU A 38 19.18 26.93 -25.22
CA LEU A 38 18.01 26.31 -24.60
C LEU A 38 17.29 27.34 -23.72
N VAL A 39 15.96 27.41 -23.81
CA VAL A 39 15.15 28.44 -23.13
C VAL A 39 14.74 27.96 -21.75
N THR A 40 15.48 28.39 -20.72
CA THR A 40 15.03 28.30 -19.33
C THR A 40 14.16 29.52 -18.98
N ASN A 41 12.88 29.30 -18.67
CA ASN A 41 11.98 30.35 -18.19
C ASN A 41 12.28 30.66 -16.69
N ASN A 42 13.42 31.31 -16.44
CA ASN A 42 13.75 31.84 -15.12
C ASN A 42 12.96 33.12 -14.85
N SER A 43 11.72 32.98 -14.39
CA SER A 43 11.04 34.05 -13.62
C SER A 43 11.83 34.35 -12.34
N PRO A 44 11.84 35.60 -11.84
CA PRO A 44 12.61 35.96 -10.66
C PRO A 44 11.97 35.37 -9.39
N ILE A 45 12.62 34.36 -8.82
CA ILE A 45 12.25 33.78 -7.53
C ILE A 45 12.27 34.90 -6.46
N HIS A 46 11.11 35.19 -5.87
CA HIS A 46 11.04 36.01 -4.67
C HIS A 46 11.67 35.24 -3.50
N GLU A 47 12.54 35.90 -2.71
CA GLU A 47 13.26 35.24 -1.62
C GLU A 47 12.29 34.71 -0.55
N LEU A 48 12.19 33.36 -0.43
CA LEU A 48 11.37 32.63 0.55
C LEU A 48 11.89 32.75 2.01
N GLN A 49 12.48 33.89 2.39
CA GLN A 49 13.50 33.96 3.44
C GLN A 49 13.02 33.93 4.90
N ASP A 50 11.71 34.01 5.17
CA ASP A 50 11.16 34.27 6.52
C ASP A 50 10.05 33.29 7.01
N ILE A 51 9.70 32.23 6.25
CA ILE A 51 8.67 31.25 6.67
C ILE A 51 9.29 29.85 6.85
N SER A 52 9.82 29.60 8.05
CA SER A 52 10.19 28.25 8.52
C SER A 52 9.01 27.57 9.22
N PHE A 53 8.76 26.29 8.94
CA PHE A 53 7.76 25.49 9.67
C PHE A 53 8.26 24.07 9.97
N SER A 54 7.58 23.40 10.90
CA SER A 54 7.92 22.06 11.35
C SER A 54 6.85 21.03 10.99
N VAL A 55 7.29 19.83 10.61
CA VAL A 55 6.44 18.64 10.40
C VAL A 55 6.87 17.59 11.42
N THR A 56 5.91 16.91 12.07
CA THR A 56 6.21 15.92 13.11
C THR A 56 5.78 14.52 12.68
N ARG A 57 6.67 13.54 12.83
CA ARG A 57 6.41 12.10 12.63
C ARG A 57 6.53 11.40 13.99
N GLU A 58 5.49 10.67 14.39
CA GLU A 58 5.33 10.10 15.74
C GLU A 58 5.45 8.57 15.72
N TRP A 59 6.70 8.09 15.70
CA TRP A 59 7.02 6.66 15.68
C TRP A 59 6.83 6.00 17.05
N LYS A 60 6.65 4.68 17.08
CA LYS A 60 6.53 3.89 18.30
C LYS A 60 7.40 2.65 18.26
N LEU A 61 7.93 2.26 19.41
CA LEU A 61 8.59 0.97 19.59
C LEU A 61 8.00 0.27 20.81
N ASN A 62 7.23 -0.80 20.58
CA ASN A 62 6.93 -1.77 21.62
C ASN A 62 8.20 -2.58 21.89
N ILE A 63 8.61 -2.70 23.15
CA ILE A 63 9.75 -3.53 23.58
C ILE A 63 9.19 -4.61 24.50
N VAL A 64 9.06 -5.83 23.99
CA VAL A 64 8.53 -6.98 24.71
C VAL A 64 9.69 -7.75 25.34
N LEU A 65 9.69 -7.89 26.66
CA LEU A 65 10.69 -8.61 27.44
C LEU A 65 10.18 -10.02 27.73
N LEU A 66 10.99 -11.06 27.43
CA LEU A 66 10.66 -12.47 27.66
C LEU A 66 11.85 -13.21 28.31
N GLY A 67 11.59 -14.08 29.27
CA GLY A 67 12.63 -14.81 30.01
C GLY A 67 13.39 -13.94 31.03
N PHE A 68 12.82 -12.80 31.42
CA PHE A 68 13.40 -11.86 32.39
C PHE A 68 12.54 -11.80 33.66
N ASP A 69 13.14 -11.99 34.83
CA ASP A 69 12.46 -11.80 36.13
C ASP A 69 11.96 -10.35 36.28
N ASP A 70 10.75 -10.17 36.85
CA ASP A 70 10.26 -8.86 37.32
C ASP A 70 11.36 -8.15 38.15
N ASN A 71 11.75 -6.94 37.76
CA ASN A 71 12.85 -6.14 38.34
C ASN A 71 14.29 -6.61 38.01
N SER A 72 14.52 -7.51 37.04
CA SER A 72 15.87 -7.86 36.54
C SER A 72 16.50 -6.79 35.64
N ILE A 73 15.70 -5.82 35.17
CA ILE A 73 16.11 -4.67 34.35
C ILE A 73 15.64 -3.39 35.03
N ASP A 74 16.44 -2.33 35.01
CA ASP A 74 16.01 -0.98 35.42
C ASP A 74 15.49 -0.22 34.18
N GLU A 75 14.17 -0.26 33.94
CA GLU A 75 13.54 0.34 32.75
C GLU A 75 13.89 1.81 32.52
N ILE A 76 14.01 2.59 33.61
CA ILE A 76 14.32 4.02 33.53
C ILE A 76 15.78 4.22 33.09
N ARG A 77 16.71 3.40 33.60
CA ARG A 77 18.09 3.36 33.11
C ARG A 77 18.14 2.89 31.66
N TYR A 78 17.47 1.79 31.31
CA TYR A 78 17.44 1.22 29.97
C TYR A 78 17.00 2.24 28.91
N LEU A 79 15.83 2.85 29.11
CA LEU A 79 15.29 3.85 28.17
C LEU A 79 16.15 5.12 28.09
N SER A 80 16.95 5.43 29.11
CA SER A 80 17.85 6.61 29.08
C SER A 80 19.06 6.49 28.14
N TYR A 81 19.30 5.31 27.54
CA TYR A 81 20.25 5.13 26.43
C TYR A 81 19.60 5.36 25.05
N MET A 82 18.27 5.33 24.96
CA MET A 82 17.55 5.31 23.68
C MET A 82 17.32 6.74 23.14
N PRO A 83 17.31 6.94 21.80
CA PRO A 83 17.05 8.26 21.22
C PRO A 83 15.56 8.65 21.34
N ASP A 84 15.26 9.81 21.92
CA ASP A 84 13.86 10.33 21.99
C ASP A 84 13.32 10.80 20.63
N ASN A 85 14.19 11.37 19.78
CA ASN A 85 13.82 11.97 18.50
C ASN A 85 15.04 12.15 17.58
N ARG A 86 14.79 12.46 16.31
CA ARG A 86 15.75 13.07 15.38
C ARG A 86 15.13 14.27 14.68
N THR A 87 15.99 15.21 14.29
CA THR A 87 15.59 16.43 13.57
C THR A 87 16.36 16.53 12.27
N PHE A 88 15.65 16.68 11.16
CA PHE A 88 16.20 16.88 9.82
C PHE A 88 15.69 18.21 9.26
N VAL A 89 16.53 18.94 8.51
CA VAL A 89 16.16 20.25 7.94
C VAL A 89 16.37 20.22 6.43
N TYR A 90 15.32 20.55 5.68
CA TYR A 90 15.35 20.69 4.23
C TYR A 90 14.82 22.08 3.86
N GLU A 91 15.65 22.92 3.25
CA GLU A 91 15.35 24.33 2.95
C GLU A 91 14.76 25.07 4.17
N ASN A 92 13.44 25.31 4.17
CA ASN A 92 12.70 25.99 5.24
C ASN A 92 11.89 25.04 6.15
N ILE A 93 12.01 23.73 5.95
CA ILE A 93 11.14 22.70 6.54
C ILE A 93 11.93 21.87 7.53
N THR A 94 11.48 21.82 8.78
CA THR A 94 12.10 21.04 9.86
C THR A 94 11.26 19.80 10.16
N TYR A 95 11.77 18.63 9.81
CA TYR A 95 11.16 17.35 10.16
C TYR A 95 11.64 16.93 11.55
N ILE A 96 10.71 16.71 12.47
CA ILE A 96 10.96 16.20 13.81
C ILE A 96 10.35 14.81 13.86
N TRP A 97 11.21 13.79 13.82
CA TRP A 97 10.81 12.40 13.95
C TRP A 97 10.97 12.02 15.42
N ASN A 98 9.87 12.00 16.16
CA ASN A 98 9.82 11.52 17.55
C ASN A 98 9.68 9.99 17.55
N ILE A 99 10.16 9.33 18.61
CA ILE A 99 9.90 7.91 18.86
C ILE A 99 9.48 7.70 20.33
N THR A 100 8.38 6.99 20.54
CA THR A 100 7.85 6.65 21.87
C THR A 100 8.06 5.17 22.17
N TYR A 101 8.75 4.88 23.26
CA TYR A 101 8.99 3.51 23.75
C TYR A 101 7.87 3.04 24.69
N ASN A 102 7.48 1.79 24.54
CA ASN A 102 6.49 1.11 25.38
C ASN A 102 7.07 -0.24 25.81
N VAL A 103 7.47 -0.39 27.08
CA VAL A 103 8.05 -1.63 27.60
C VAL A 103 6.93 -2.54 28.11
N ILE A 104 6.93 -3.79 27.67
CA ILE A 104 5.95 -4.81 28.03
C ILE A 104 6.70 -6.03 28.57
N TRP A 105 6.39 -6.45 29.80
CA TRP A 105 6.79 -7.75 30.29
C TRP A 105 5.80 -8.79 29.77
N ALA A 106 6.27 -9.83 29.09
CA ALA A 106 5.42 -10.95 28.71
C ALA A 106 4.89 -11.66 29.96
N ASN A 107 3.82 -12.45 29.80
CA ASN A 107 3.33 -13.29 30.90
C ASN A 107 3.83 -14.72 30.71
N GLU A 108 4.09 -15.41 31.83
CA GLU A 108 4.54 -16.81 31.92
C GLU A 108 3.87 -17.75 30.89
N SER A 109 2.55 -17.63 30.69
CA SER A 109 1.83 -18.49 29.74
C SER A 109 2.06 -18.15 28.26
N TYR A 110 2.48 -16.94 27.94
CA TYR A 110 2.91 -16.54 26.58
C TYR A 110 4.35 -16.98 26.32
N GLU A 111 5.24 -16.76 27.31
CA GLU A 111 6.65 -17.16 27.25
C GLU A 111 6.81 -18.68 27.10
N GLU A 112 6.05 -19.47 27.87
CA GLU A 112 6.03 -20.92 27.75
C GLU A 112 5.49 -21.39 26.39
N ASN A 113 4.42 -20.75 25.86
CA ASN A 113 3.89 -21.10 24.53
C ASN A 113 4.90 -20.83 23.40
N LEU A 114 5.60 -19.69 23.44
CA LEU A 114 6.66 -19.37 22.48
C LEU A 114 7.83 -20.35 22.63
N LYS A 115 8.26 -20.63 23.85
CA LYS A 115 9.35 -21.56 24.15
C LYS A 115 9.04 -22.98 23.66
N ASP A 116 7.85 -23.52 23.95
CA ASP A 116 7.40 -24.83 23.42
C ASP A 116 7.37 -24.84 21.88
N PHE A 117 7.00 -23.71 21.25
CA PHE A 117 7.04 -23.55 19.79
C PHE A 117 8.48 -23.57 19.25
N MET A 118 9.43 -22.86 19.87
CA MET A 118 10.85 -22.90 19.50
C MET A 118 11.46 -24.29 19.70
N TYR A 119 11.16 -24.96 20.82
CA TYR A 119 11.57 -26.35 21.08
C TYR A 119 11.01 -27.33 20.04
N THR A 120 9.80 -27.09 19.54
CA THR A 120 9.16 -27.91 18.50
C THR A 120 9.75 -27.67 17.11
N ASN A 121 10.12 -26.42 16.80
CA ASN A 121 10.63 -25.99 15.50
C ASN A 121 12.15 -25.74 15.51
N SER A 122 12.90 -26.63 16.16
CA SER A 122 14.36 -26.58 16.23
C SER A 122 15.04 -27.93 16.00
N ILE A 123 16.26 -27.90 15.48
CA ILE A 123 17.15 -29.04 15.29
C ILE A 123 18.24 -28.99 16.36
N ASN A 124 18.16 -29.89 17.34
CA ASN A 124 19.17 -30.06 18.39
C ASN A 124 20.01 -31.32 18.11
N GLY A 125 21.33 -31.21 18.15
CA GLY A 125 22.25 -32.33 17.96
C GLY A 125 23.71 -31.95 17.83
N THR A 126 24.47 -32.85 17.22
CA THR A 126 25.91 -32.68 16.93
C THR A 126 26.13 -32.10 15.54
N ASP A 127 27.20 -31.32 15.36
CA ASP A 127 27.55 -30.66 14.09
C ASP A 127 26.39 -29.80 13.49
N THR A 128 25.50 -29.28 14.34
CA THR A 128 24.33 -28.46 13.94
C THR A 128 24.69 -27.01 13.67
N GLY A 129 25.75 -26.50 14.32
CA GLY A 129 26.21 -25.11 14.21
C GLY A 129 27.64 -24.99 13.69
N THR A 130 28.20 -23.79 13.79
CA THR A 130 29.56 -23.44 13.38
C THR A 130 30.19 -22.48 14.39
N MET A 131 31.28 -22.90 15.03
CA MET A 131 32.10 -22.04 15.88
C MET A 131 33.24 -21.36 15.10
N LEU A 132 33.58 -20.14 15.50
CA LEU A 132 34.70 -19.36 14.94
C LEU A 132 35.99 -19.57 15.74
N ASN A 133 37.06 -19.93 15.06
CA ASN A 133 38.43 -19.89 15.55
C ASN A 133 39.04 -18.51 15.28
N GLU A 134 38.74 -17.59 16.18
CA GLU A 134 39.17 -16.19 16.14
C GLU A 134 40.69 -16.01 16.09
N THR A 135 41.45 -16.91 16.71
CA THR A 135 42.92 -16.90 16.64
C THR A 135 43.40 -17.15 15.21
N ALA A 136 42.82 -18.13 14.52
CA ALA A 136 43.11 -18.39 13.11
C ALA A 136 42.71 -17.20 12.21
N LEU A 137 41.57 -16.57 12.49
CA LEU A 137 41.11 -15.37 11.77
C LEU A 137 42.07 -14.18 11.94
N LEU A 138 42.53 -13.91 13.18
CA LEU A 138 43.48 -12.84 13.49
C LEU A 138 44.86 -13.06 12.87
N GLU A 139 45.35 -14.30 12.84
CA GLU A 139 46.59 -14.60 12.12
C GLU A 139 46.41 -14.43 10.60
N MET A 140 45.29 -14.92 10.04
CA MET A 140 44.97 -14.81 8.60
C MET A 140 44.87 -13.35 8.13
N THR A 141 44.23 -12.48 8.90
CA THR A 141 44.15 -11.05 8.56
C THR A 141 45.50 -10.33 8.72
N SER A 142 46.44 -10.91 9.48
CA SER A 142 47.77 -10.35 9.75
C SER A 142 48.84 -10.73 8.72
N ASP A 143 48.81 -11.95 8.18
CA ASP A 143 49.80 -12.46 7.20
C ASP A 143 49.26 -12.64 5.76
N ASN A 144 47.93 -12.56 5.59
CA ASN A 144 47.20 -12.76 4.33
C ASN A 144 47.38 -14.16 3.70
N ILE A 145 47.52 -15.20 4.53
CA ILE A 145 47.55 -16.61 4.12
C ILE A 145 46.22 -17.30 4.49
N PRO A 146 45.44 -17.81 3.51
CA PRO A 146 44.20 -18.55 3.75
C PRO A 146 44.35 -19.74 4.73
N ARG A 147 43.37 -19.96 5.59
CA ARG A 147 43.25 -21.13 6.47
C ARG A 147 41.80 -21.35 6.93
N THR A 148 41.51 -22.56 7.43
CA THR A 148 40.27 -22.87 8.16
C THR A 148 40.18 -22.03 9.43
N CYS A 149 39.13 -21.21 9.53
CA CYS A 149 38.73 -20.48 10.71
C CYS A 149 37.37 -20.92 11.27
N PHE A 150 36.59 -21.73 10.57
CA PHE A 150 35.30 -22.26 11.03
C PHE A 150 35.37 -23.76 11.30
N TYR A 151 34.65 -24.21 12.34
CA TYR A 151 34.58 -25.61 12.76
C TYR A 151 33.13 -25.94 13.19
N PRO A 152 32.64 -27.17 13.01
CA PRO A 152 31.32 -27.57 13.52
C PRO A 152 31.20 -27.39 15.03
N ARG A 153 29.99 -27.06 15.52
CA ARG A 153 29.64 -27.12 16.96
C ARG A 153 28.35 -27.89 17.20
N ASP A 154 28.24 -28.46 18.39
CA ASP A 154 27.00 -29.04 18.91
C ASP A 154 26.08 -27.92 19.44
N GLY A 155 24.76 -28.07 19.30
CA GLY A 155 23.80 -27.04 19.67
C GLY A 155 22.41 -27.19 19.04
N ARG A 156 21.58 -26.15 19.18
CA ARG A 156 20.20 -26.07 18.72
C ARG A 156 19.99 -24.91 17.74
N ALA A 157 19.82 -25.26 16.47
CA ALA A 157 19.32 -24.32 15.46
C ALA A 157 17.78 -24.20 15.57
N ILE A 158 17.27 -23.02 15.92
CA ILE A 158 15.84 -22.69 15.99
C ILE A 158 15.43 -22.05 14.66
N ASN A 159 14.35 -22.49 14.02
CA ASN A 159 13.93 -21.91 12.74
C ASN A 159 13.40 -20.47 12.93
N GLY A 160 14.19 -19.48 12.50
CA GLY A 160 13.88 -18.05 12.70
C GLY A 160 12.61 -17.62 11.98
N THR A 161 12.43 -18.08 10.74
CA THR A 161 11.24 -17.80 9.91
C THR A 161 9.95 -18.20 10.63
N MET A 162 9.89 -19.43 11.15
CA MET A 162 8.70 -19.92 11.85
C MET A 162 8.44 -19.20 13.18
N VAL A 163 9.48 -18.73 13.88
CA VAL A 163 9.34 -17.96 15.13
C VAL A 163 8.79 -16.57 14.86
N GLU A 164 9.33 -15.89 13.85
CA GLU A 164 8.81 -14.59 13.38
C GLU A 164 7.36 -14.72 12.87
N ASP A 165 7.04 -15.75 12.07
CA ASP A 165 5.66 -16.05 11.63
C ASP A 165 4.71 -16.22 12.84
N TRP A 166 5.13 -16.98 13.86
CA TRP A 166 4.33 -17.20 15.06
C TRP A 166 4.08 -15.91 15.83
N LEU A 167 5.07 -15.02 15.91
CA LEU A 167 4.96 -13.72 16.60
C LEU A 167 4.13 -12.70 15.83
N ILE A 168 4.04 -12.81 14.50
CA ILE A 168 3.11 -12.05 13.66
C ILE A 168 1.67 -12.57 13.84
N GLU A 169 1.46 -13.89 13.87
CA GLU A 169 0.14 -14.48 14.11
C GLU A 169 -0.37 -14.35 15.56
N ASN A 170 0.55 -14.32 16.54
CA ASN A 170 0.25 -14.34 17.97
C ASN A 170 0.99 -13.20 18.72
N PRO A 171 0.78 -11.92 18.36
CA PRO A 171 1.59 -10.83 18.91
C PRO A 171 1.27 -10.56 20.39
N ALA A 172 2.31 -10.30 21.20
CA ALA A 172 2.15 -10.00 22.63
C ALA A 172 1.40 -8.68 22.90
N ILE A 173 1.43 -7.77 21.92
CA ILE A 173 0.76 -6.47 21.90
C ILE A 173 0.46 -6.08 20.45
N GLU A 174 -0.59 -5.30 20.22
CA GLU A 174 -0.89 -4.72 18.91
C GLU A 174 0.31 -3.90 18.38
N THR A 175 0.86 -4.32 17.24
CA THR A 175 2.00 -3.66 16.60
C THR A 175 1.60 -2.28 16.08
N PRO A 176 2.44 -1.23 16.20
CA PRO A 176 2.02 0.13 15.89
C PRO A 176 2.10 0.41 14.38
N ASN A 177 1.01 0.90 13.76
CA ASN A 177 0.97 1.18 12.32
C ASN A 177 2.18 1.97 11.77
N LEU A 178 2.69 2.93 12.56
CA LEU A 178 3.95 3.63 12.31
C LEU A 178 4.91 3.33 13.47
N GLY A 179 5.62 2.22 13.35
CA GLY A 179 6.44 1.69 14.44
C GLY A 179 6.65 0.19 14.34
N TRP A 180 7.21 -0.38 15.39
CA TRP A 180 7.66 -1.77 15.42
C TRP A 180 7.36 -2.45 16.76
N THR A 181 7.39 -3.78 16.76
CA THR A 181 7.44 -4.59 17.98
C THR A 181 8.75 -5.35 18.05
N PHE A 182 9.61 -4.94 18.98
CA PHE A 182 10.91 -5.56 19.27
C PHE A 182 10.77 -6.51 20.47
N TYR A 183 11.02 -7.80 20.24
CA TYR A 183 11.04 -8.83 21.27
C TYR A 183 12.48 -9.06 21.72
N MET A 184 12.80 -8.72 22.98
CA MET A 184 14.08 -9.03 23.61
C MET A 184 13.90 -10.23 24.55
N MET A 185 14.62 -11.31 24.28
CA MET A 185 14.48 -12.62 24.91
C MET A 185 15.75 -13.00 25.68
N ASN A 186 15.59 -13.77 26.74
CA ASN A 186 16.65 -14.45 27.48
C ASN A 186 16.22 -15.90 27.70
N TYR A 187 16.63 -16.80 26.81
CA TYR A 187 16.34 -18.23 26.90
C TYR A 187 17.57 -19.11 27.18
N SER A 188 18.53 -18.60 27.96
CA SER A 188 19.70 -19.35 28.51
C SER A 188 19.41 -20.69 29.20
N GLU A 189 18.15 -21.01 29.52
CA GLU A 189 17.74 -22.35 29.98
C GLU A 189 17.59 -23.39 28.85
N ILE A 190 17.76 -23.00 27.59
CA ILE A 190 17.87 -23.90 26.42
C ILE A 190 19.27 -24.53 26.36
N ASP A 191 20.27 -23.86 26.94
CA ASP A 191 21.69 -24.13 26.80
C ASP A 191 22.25 -25.02 27.92
N ASN A 192 23.44 -25.55 27.70
CA ASN A 192 24.20 -26.19 28.77
C ASN A 192 25.03 -25.15 29.52
N ALA A 193 24.93 -25.10 30.86
CA ALA A 193 25.73 -24.24 31.74
C ALA A 193 27.26 -24.55 31.79
N ASP A 194 27.80 -25.22 30.76
CA ASP A 194 29.22 -25.36 30.46
C ASP A 194 29.56 -25.03 28.98
N HIS A 195 28.63 -24.39 28.25
CA HIS A 195 28.74 -23.94 26.85
C HIS A 195 29.06 -25.07 25.85
N SER A 196 28.73 -26.31 26.21
CA SER A 196 28.86 -27.49 25.35
C SER A 196 27.71 -27.69 24.36
N LEU A 197 26.64 -26.91 24.49
CA LEU A 197 25.45 -26.90 23.63
C LEU A 197 24.80 -25.52 23.82
N GLU A 198 24.81 -24.71 22.77
CA GLU A 198 24.11 -23.41 22.73
C GLU A 198 22.91 -23.48 21.78
N HIS A 199 22.07 -22.45 21.79
CA HIS A 199 21.02 -22.18 20.83
C HIS A 199 21.33 -20.95 19.96
N TRP A 200 20.69 -20.89 18.80
CA TRP A 200 20.70 -19.75 17.89
C TRP A 200 19.48 -19.82 16.96
N PHE A 201 19.11 -18.70 16.36
CA PHE A 201 18.18 -18.72 15.23
C PHE A 201 18.92 -19.04 13.93
N ASP A 202 18.24 -19.75 13.04
CA ASP A 202 18.67 -20.07 11.68
C ASP A 202 17.55 -19.67 10.71
N TYR A 203 17.85 -18.75 9.78
CA TYR A 203 16.97 -18.34 8.70
C TYR A 203 17.07 -19.25 7.46
N ASP A 204 18.02 -20.19 7.43
CA ASP A 204 18.28 -21.11 6.31
C ASP A 204 18.46 -20.41 4.94
N PRO A 205 19.29 -19.33 4.86
CA PRO A 205 19.29 -18.41 3.73
C PRO A 205 19.67 -19.08 2.40
N THR A 206 18.95 -18.73 1.34
CA THR A 206 19.14 -19.23 -0.03
C THR A 206 19.52 -18.11 -0.98
N ASP A 207 20.42 -18.38 -1.93
CA ASP A 207 20.72 -17.47 -3.02
C ASP A 207 19.54 -17.42 -4.03
N PRO A 208 18.98 -16.23 -4.36
CA PRO A 208 17.77 -16.13 -5.19
C PRO A 208 17.94 -16.63 -6.62
N ASP A 209 19.13 -16.46 -7.19
CA ASP A 209 19.42 -16.75 -8.59
C ASP A 209 19.57 -18.27 -8.84
N SER A 210 20.04 -19.01 -7.84
CA SER A 210 20.25 -20.46 -7.93
C SER A 210 19.26 -21.31 -7.13
N GLY A 211 18.57 -20.74 -6.14
CA GLY A 211 17.74 -21.47 -5.17
C GLY A 211 18.55 -22.40 -4.24
N GLU A 212 19.87 -22.25 -4.21
CA GLU A 212 20.78 -23.07 -3.39
C GLU A 212 20.94 -22.48 -1.99
N LYS A 213 21.04 -23.35 -0.98
CA LYS A 213 21.35 -22.99 0.40
C LYS A 213 22.74 -22.39 0.52
N MET A 214 22.86 -21.30 1.28
CA MET A 214 24.12 -20.63 1.58
C MET A 214 24.84 -21.32 2.75
N ASP A 215 25.50 -22.44 2.43
CA ASP A 215 26.43 -23.22 3.26
C ASP A 215 27.89 -22.73 3.15
N TRP A 216 28.09 -21.53 2.59
CA TRP A 216 29.37 -20.93 2.23
C TRP A 216 29.41 -19.46 2.66
N PHE A 217 30.60 -18.90 2.88
CA PHE A 217 30.74 -17.53 3.39
C PHE A 217 31.78 -16.70 2.63
N ARG A 218 31.45 -15.43 2.38
CA ARG A 218 32.26 -14.36 1.76
C ARG A 218 32.94 -14.66 0.40
N LEU A 219 33.98 -15.48 0.35
CA LEU A 219 34.94 -15.60 -0.77
C LEU A 219 35.23 -17.07 -1.06
N GLU A 220 35.37 -17.42 -2.33
CA GLU A 220 35.29 -18.81 -2.78
C GLU A 220 36.51 -19.66 -2.40
N TRP A 221 37.66 -19.04 -2.10
CA TRP A 221 38.81 -19.73 -1.51
C TRP A 221 38.60 -20.07 -0.03
N ASP A 222 37.66 -19.41 0.65
CA ASP A 222 37.30 -19.70 2.04
C ASP A 222 36.41 -20.94 2.11
N ASN A 223 35.53 -21.14 1.12
CA ASN A 223 34.60 -22.28 1.03
C ASN A 223 35.33 -23.64 1.05
N ASP A 224 36.42 -23.79 0.28
CA ASP A 224 37.21 -25.03 0.25
C ASP A 224 37.98 -25.30 1.56
N LEU A 225 38.17 -24.26 2.39
CA LEU A 225 38.84 -24.33 3.69
C LEU A 225 37.86 -24.41 4.86
N ASN A 226 36.61 -24.01 4.63
CA ASN A 226 35.52 -23.87 5.59
C ASN A 226 34.21 -24.32 4.91
N PRO A 227 34.06 -25.62 4.61
CA PRO A 227 32.84 -26.16 4.01
C PRO A 227 31.71 -26.22 5.04
N ASP A 228 30.48 -26.39 4.56
CA ASP A 228 29.30 -26.68 5.37
C ASP A 228 29.03 -25.65 6.49
N ILE A 229 29.32 -24.36 6.27
CA ILE A 229 29.09 -23.30 7.26
C ILE A 229 27.61 -23.25 7.66
N LYS A 230 27.35 -22.97 8.93
CA LYS A 230 26.02 -22.75 9.50
C LYS A 230 25.91 -21.30 9.95
N TYR A 231 24.91 -20.61 9.42
CA TYR A 231 24.61 -19.24 9.80
C TYR A 231 23.89 -19.27 11.15
N GLN A 232 24.39 -18.49 12.09
CA GLN A 232 23.85 -18.41 13.44
C GLN A 232 23.49 -16.96 13.72
N TYR A 233 22.22 -16.74 14.06
CA TYR A 233 21.63 -15.44 14.26
C TYR A 233 21.21 -15.31 15.73
N ALA A 234 21.63 -14.24 16.40
CA ALA A 234 21.13 -13.93 17.75
C ALA A 234 19.79 -13.18 17.71
N GLY A 235 19.52 -12.46 16.63
CA GLY A 235 18.21 -11.86 16.35
C GLY A 235 17.66 -12.28 14.99
N VAL A 236 16.38 -12.07 14.75
CA VAL A 236 15.72 -12.30 13.45
C VAL A 236 14.56 -11.34 13.31
N GLY A 237 14.22 -10.91 12.09
CA GLY A 237 13.07 -10.04 11.86
C GLY A 237 13.14 -9.27 10.54
N GLY A 238 12.05 -8.62 10.17
CA GLY A 238 11.97 -7.72 9.03
C GLY A 238 11.25 -8.25 7.79
N ARG A 239 10.58 -9.40 7.88
CA ARG A 239 9.52 -9.77 6.92
C ARG A 239 8.15 -9.14 7.25
N ASP A 240 8.04 -8.57 8.46
CA ASP A 240 6.95 -7.72 8.92
C ASP A 240 7.54 -6.70 9.93
N GLN A 241 6.70 -5.91 10.61
CA GLN A 241 7.04 -4.91 11.62
C GLN A 241 7.57 -5.49 12.95
N VAL A 242 8.17 -6.69 12.92
CA VAL A 242 8.64 -7.47 14.08
C VAL A 242 10.14 -7.70 14.00
N TYR A 243 10.84 -7.44 15.11
CA TYR A 243 12.24 -7.85 15.30
C TYR A 243 12.38 -8.63 16.60
N ILE A 244 13.23 -9.65 16.59
CA ILE A 244 13.57 -10.52 17.72
C ILE A 244 15.06 -10.37 17.99
N LEU A 245 15.44 -10.32 19.26
CA LEU A 245 16.80 -10.56 19.73
C LEU A 245 16.71 -11.48 20.93
N ASP A 246 17.28 -12.69 20.85
CA ASP A 246 17.67 -13.40 22.06
C ASP A 246 19.10 -12.97 22.43
N VAL A 247 19.27 -12.42 23.63
CA VAL A 247 20.57 -11.92 24.08
C VAL A 247 21.50 -13.05 24.57
N THR A 248 20.97 -14.26 24.68
CA THR A 248 21.66 -15.51 25.07
C THR A 248 21.89 -16.46 23.89
N ALA A 249 21.46 -16.10 22.67
CA ALA A 249 21.72 -16.88 21.47
C ALA A 249 23.17 -16.68 20.93
N ASP A 250 23.86 -17.80 20.69
CA ASP A 250 25.24 -17.85 20.22
C ASP A 250 25.38 -17.43 18.75
N GLN A 251 26.25 -16.46 18.47
CA GLN A 251 26.55 -16.03 17.11
C GLN A 251 28.03 -15.72 16.94
N TRP A 252 28.56 -16.05 15.75
CA TRP A 252 29.95 -15.84 15.40
C TRP A 252 30.18 -14.61 14.51
N TYR A 253 29.12 -13.99 13.99
CA TYR A 253 29.20 -12.98 12.92
C TYR A 253 29.80 -11.66 13.39
N THR A 254 29.37 -11.12 14.54
CA THR A 254 29.88 -9.83 15.04
C THR A 254 31.36 -9.93 15.42
N ASN A 255 31.77 -11.06 16.03
CA ASN A 255 33.15 -11.40 16.30
C ASN A 255 33.97 -11.54 15.00
N TRP A 256 33.44 -12.26 14.00
CA TRP A 256 34.09 -12.34 12.69
C TRP A 256 34.30 -10.95 12.06
N ALA A 257 33.26 -10.10 12.05
CA ALA A 257 33.31 -8.78 11.42
C ALA A 257 34.31 -7.85 12.13
N GLN A 258 34.24 -7.76 13.46
CA GLN A 258 35.18 -7.01 14.30
C GLN A 258 36.65 -7.40 14.00
N LEU A 259 36.92 -8.71 13.97
CA LEU A 259 38.27 -9.24 13.76
C LEU A 259 38.73 -9.15 12.31
N TRP A 260 37.84 -9.25 11.34
CA TRP A 260 38.15 -9.12 9.91
C TRP A 260 38.51 -7.68 9.55
N TRP A 261 37.69 -6.71 9.95
CA TRP A 261 37.85 -5.31 9.56
C TRP A 261 38.92 -4.58 10.40
N TYR A 262 38.96 -4.78 11.73
CA TYR A 262 39.91 -4.08 12.60
C TYR A 262 41.16 -4.86 12.97
N LYS A 263 41.15 -6.19 12.83
CA LYS A 263 42.29 -7.08 13.16
C LYS A 263 42.69 -7.02 14.65
N THR A 264 41.71 -6.73 15.51
CA THR A 264 41.86 -6.64 16.96
C THR A 264 40.49 -6.64 17.67
N TYR A 265 40.46 -7.11 18.92
CA TYR A 265 39.35 -6.86 19.86
C TYR A 265 39.41 -5.45 20.49
N GLU A 266 40.59 -4.80 20.45
CA GLU A 266 40.81 -3.43 20.99
C GLU A 266 40.07 -2.39 20.14
N GLY A 267 38.79 -2.16 20.40
CA GLY A 267 38.00 -1.11 19.76
C GLY A 267 36.53 -1.42 19.49
N ALA A 268 36.04 -2.63 19.80
CA ALA A 268 34.61 -2.94 19.76
C ALA A 268 33.82 -2.00 20.70
N GLU A 269 32.63 -1.57 20.29
CA GLU A 269 31.82 -0.57 21.02
C GLU A 269 30.97 -1.15 22.17
N GLY A 270 31.21 -2.41 22.56
CA GLY A 270 30.61 -3.01 23.74
C GLY A 270 30.92 -4.51 23.89
N PRO A 271 30.60 -5.11 25.06
CA PRO A 271 30.78 -6.54 25.30
C PRO A 271 29.81 -7.41 24.49
N HIS A 272 28.62 -6.90 24.16
CA HIS A 272 27.57 -7.57 23.39
C HIS A 272 27.97 -7.89 21.94
N ILE A 273 29.06 -7.27 21.45
CA ILE A 273 29.68 -7.58 20.15
C ILE A 273 30.53 -8.86 20.22
N GLN A 274 30.92 -9.29 21.42
CA GLN A 274 31.89 -10.38 21.64
C GLN A 274 31.34 -11.57 22.43
N TYR A 275 30.34 -11.33 23.27
CA TYR A 275 29.76 -12.29 24.20
C TYR A 275 28.24 -12.09 24.28
N ASP A 276 27.51 -13.20 24.27
CA ASP A 276 26.14 -13.29 24.76
C ASP A 276 26.00 -12.90 26.26
N PHE A 277 24.76 -12.74 26.70
CA PHE A 277 24.40 -12.18 27.99
C PHE A 277 24.74 -13.11 29.16
N ASP A 278 24.62 -14.43 28.99
CA ASP A 278 24.92 -15.41 30.03
C ASP A 278 26.41 -15.73 30.12
N THR A 279 27.18 -15.74 29.02
CA THR A 279 28.66 -15.76 29.09
C THR A 279 29.20 -14.51 29.78
N TYR A 280 28.74 -13.31 29.39
CA TYR A 280 29.24 -12.06 29.95
C TYR A 280 28.75 -11.80 31.38
N GLY A 281 27.53 -12.23 31.68
CA GLY A 281 26.83 -12.03 32.95
C GLY A 281 26.93 -13.19 33.95
N ALA A 282 27.67 -14.26 33.65
CA ALA A 282 27.71 -15.51 34.42
C ALA A 282 27.89 -15.38 35.95
N ASP A 283 28.62 -14.35 36.41
CA ASP A 283 28.93 -14.08 37.83
C ASP A 283 27.97 -13.04 38.50
N TRP A 284 26.95 -12.53 37.79
CA TRP A 284 26.08 -11.43 38.26
C TRP A 284 24.95 -11.86 39.21
N ASP A 285 24.80 -11.17 40.34
CA ASP A 285 23.64 -11.28 41.24
C ASP A 285 22.66 -10.13 40.93
N LEU A 286 21.70 -10.38 40.03
CA LEU A 286 20.70 -9.39 39.59
C LEU A 286 19.77 -8.89 40.72
N SER A 287 19.79 -9.52 41.91
CA SER A 287 19.12 -8.97 43.10
C SER A 287 19.85 -7.73 43.66
N THR A 288 21.13 -7.55 43.31
CA THR A 288 21.90 -6.36 43.64
C THR A 288 21.57 -5.19 42.71
N VAL A 289 21.84 -3.96 43.18
CA VAL A 289 21.68 -2.75 42.35
C VAL A 289 22.87 -2.55 41.41
N GLU A 290 24.03 -3.14 41.71
CA GLU A 290 25.25 -2.97 40.91
C GLU A 290 25.18 -3.86 39.66
N ASP A 291 24.94 -5.16 39.83
CA ASP A 291 24.89 -6.10 38.71
C ASP A 291 23.67 -5.90 37.82
N ARG A 292 22.50 -5.54 38.39
CA ARG A 292 21.35 -5.12 37.58
C ARG A 292 21.65 -3.91 36.71
N ASN A 293 22.42 -2.94 37.20
CA ASN A 293 22.81 -1.78 36.39
C ASN A 293 23.77 -2.17 35.26
N ASN A 294 24.65 -3.14 35.50
CA ASN A 294 25.56 -3.71 34.50
C ASN A 294 24.78 -4.47 33.41
N ALA A 295 23.85 -5.35 33.81
CA ALA A 295 22.94 -6.07 32.92
C ALA A 295 22.08 -5.12 32.08
N THR A 296 21.44 -4.13 32.74
CA THR A 296 20.64 -3.10 32.06
C THR A 296 21.46 -2.33 31.02
N GLU A 297 22.73 -2.04 31.30
CA GLU A 297 23.63 -1.34 30.39
C GLU A 297 24.12 -2.24 29.24
N TYR A 298 24.36 -3.54 29.47
CA TYR A 298 24.61 -4.51 28.40
C TYR A 298 23.41 -4.57 27.43
N LEU A 299 22.20 -4.81 27.96
CA LEU A 299 20.97 -4.97 27.19
C LEU A 299 20.62 -3.69 26.41
N ALA A 300 20.83 -2.53 27.04
CA ALA A 300 20.64 -1.23 26.40
C ALA A 300 21.60 -1.01 25.22
N ASN A 301 22.89 -1.37 25.33
CA ASN A 301 23.83 -1.20 24.22
C ASN A 301 23.53 -2.16 23.05
N TYR A 302 23.18 -3.41 23.31
CA TYR A 302 22.80 -4.38 22.27
C TYR A 302 21.53 -3.91 21.52
N SER A 303 20.52 -3.47 22.27
CA SER A 303 19.29 -2.91 21.71
C SER A 303 19.51 -1.59 20.97
N LEU A 304 20.39 -0.73 21.47
CA LEU A 304 20.73 0.54 20.83
C LEU A 304 21.38 0.34 19.45
N ASP A 305 22.22 -0.68 19.28
CA ASP A 305 22.82 -0.99 17.96
C ASP A 305 21.76 -1.38 16.92
N ILE A 306 20.74 -2.14 17.34
CA ILE A 306 19.60 -2.51 16.48
C ILE A 306 18.71 -1.29 16.20
N ILE A 307 18.45 -0.47 17.22
CA ILE A 307 17.64 0.74 17.06
C ILE A 307 18.34 1.76 16.16
N GLU A 308 19.59 2.13 16.42
CA GLU A 308 20.31 3.19 15.69
C GLU A 308 20.59 2.91 14.22
N ASN A 309 20.57 1.65 13.79
CA ASN A 309 20.91 1.24 12.42
C ASN A 309 19.74 0.57 11.66
N LEU A 310 18.68 0.10 12.34
CA LEU A 310 17.54 -0.58 11.70
C LEU A 310 16.17 -0.07 12.14
N LEU A 311 15.82 -0.18 13.43
CA LEU A 311 14.45 0.13 13.92
C LEU A 311 14.18 1.63 14.07
N PHE A 312 15.23 2.45 14.03
CA PHE A 312 15.17 3.90 13.92
C PHE A 312 16.54 4.38 13.40
N PRO A 313 16.83 4.33 12.09
CA PRO A 313 18.16 4.53 11.55
C PRO A 313 18.62 5.99 11.69
N SER A 314 19.85 6.19 12.16
CA SER A 314 20.42 7.52 12.39
C SER A 314 20.80 8.27 11.10
N HIS A 315 20.97 7.53 10.01
CA HIS A 315 21.31 8.07 8.70
C HIS A 315 20.07 8.15 7.80
N HIS A 316 19.54 9.36 7.66
CA HIS A 316 18.40 9.64 6.80
C HIS A 316 18.85 10.35 5.51
N ALA A 317 19.04 9.61 4.43
CA ALA A 317 19.06 10.20 3.09
C ALA A 317 17.62 10.36 2.61
N TYR A 318 17.30 11.48 1.95
CA TYR A 318 16.00 11.64 1.30
C TYR A 318 15.99 10.87 -0.02
N THR A 319 15.13 9.86 -0.14
CA THR A 319 14.85 9.25 -1.43
C THR A 319 14.35 10.31 -2.41
N THR A 320 14.96 10.34 -3.60
CA THR A 320 14.58 11.32 -4.64
C THR A 320 13.14 11.03 -5.10
N PRO A 321 12.22 12.03 -5.14
CA PRO A 321 10.81 11.86 -5.52
C PRO A 321 10.54 11.48 -6.99
N THR A 322 11.03 10.30 -7.40
CA THR A 322 10.82 9.66 -8.70
C THR A 322 9.34 9.35 -8.91
N GLN A 323 8.75 9.72 -10.06
CA GLN A 323 7.42 9.24 -10.47
C GLN A 323 7.51 8.22 -11.62
N LYS A 324 8.56 8.33 -12.45
CA LYS A 324 8.96 7.30 -13.42
C LYS A 324 10.44 6.97 -13.23
N GLY A 325 10.74 5.71 -12.93
CA GLY A 325 12.11 5.23 -12.71
C GLY A 325 12.52 4.17 -13.73
N SER A 326 13.81 4.07 -14.02
CA SER A 326 14.36 2.97 -14.82
C SER A 326 15.56 2.32 -14.13
N PHE A 327 15.68 1.00 -14.26
CA PHE A 327 16.88 0.27 -13.87
C PHE A 327 17.28 -0.70 -14.99
N ARG A 328 18.44 -0.47 -15.61
CA ARG A 328 18.98 -1.37 -16.64
C ARG A 328 20.24 -2.06 -16.16
N VAL A 329 20.29 -3.39 -16.23
CA VAL A 329 21.48 -4.21 -15.99
C VAL A 329 21.98 -4.77 -17.32
N MET A 330 23.27 -4.62 -17.62
CA MET A 330 23.92 -5.21 -18.79
C MET A 330 24.93 -6.29 -18.34
N VAL A 331 24.62 -7.56 -18.63
CA VAL A 331 25.43 -8.71 -18.24
C VAL A 331 26.28 -9.17 -19.43
N PHE A 332 27.59 -9.03 -19.34
CA PHE A 332 28.55 -9.33 -20.40
C PHE A 332 29.25 -10.68 -20.19
N ALA A 333 28.87 -11.66 -21.00
CA ALA A 333 29.68 -12.85 -21.27
C ALA A 333 30.95 -12.49 -22.07
N MET A 334 32.05 -13.16 -21.74
CA MET A 334 33.37 -12.93 -22.35
C MET A 334 34.07 -14.24 -22.79
N ASP A 335 35.07 -14.12 -23.65
CA ASP A 335 35.92 -15.20 -24.18
C ASP A 335 35.16 -16.34 -24.91
N ASP A 336 34.82 -17.42 -24.21
CA ASP A 336 34.12 -18.61 -24.70
C ASP A 336 32.85 -18.92 -23.88
N ILE A 337 32.39 -17.96 -23.07
CA ILE A 337 31.18 -18.05 -22.24
C ILE A 337 29.96 -17.68 -23.11
N THR A 338 28.88 -18.46 -23.01
CA THR A 338 27.62 -18.22 -23.72
C THR A 338 26.57 -17.63 -22.79
N ASN A 339 25.68 -16.78 -23.30
CA ASN A 339 24.54 -16.24 -22.54
C ASN A 339 23.76 -17.35 -21.84
N ASP A 340 23.45 -18.44 -22.56
CA ASP A 340 22.76 -19.65 -22.10
C ASP A 340 23.43 -20.35 -20.88
N SER A 341 24.68 -20.01 -20.55
CA SER A 341 25.40 -20.55 -19.39
C SER A 341 25.35 -19.65 -18.15
N ILE A 342 24.87 -18.42 -18.31
CA ILE A 342 24.81 -17.37 -17.28
C ILE A 342 23.43 -16.69 -17.21
N GLU A 343 22.44 -17.04 -18.03
CA GLU A 343 21.11 -16.41 -18.06
C GLU A 343 20.31 -16.53 -16.74
N TRP A 344 20.79 -17.34 -15.80
CA TRP A 344 20.22 -17.52 -14.47
C TRP A 344 20.80 -16.57 -13.40
N ILE A 345 21.90 -15.85 -13.67
CA ILE A 345 22.65 -15.15 -12.60
C ILE A 345 22.05 -13.82 -12.16
N ASP A 346 21.07 -13.27 -12.88
CA ASP A 346 20.53 -11.91 -12.63
C ASP A 346 19.07 -11.88 -13.13
N SER A 347 18.12 -11.46 -12.28
CA SER A 347 16.68 -11.71 -12.49
C SER A 347 15.85 -10.44 -12.66
N GLU A 348 15.36 -10.20 -13.88
CA GLU A 348 14.47 -9.07 -14.22
C GLU A 348 13.17 -9.04 -13.41
N GLU A 349 12.67 -10.21 -13.00
CA GLU A 349 11.44 -10.37 -12.21
C GLU A 349 11.67 -9.91 -10.76
N ILE A 350 12.67 -10.46 -10.08
CA ILE A 350 13.00 -10.12 -8.68
C ILE A 350 13.45 -8.65 -8.55
N LEU A 351 14.18 -8.12 -9.53
CA LEU A 351 14.58 -6.71 -9.55
C LEU A 351 13.41 -5.74 -9.78
N GLN A 352 12.34 -6.17 -10.45
CA GLN A 352 11.11 -5.38 -10.60
C GLN A 352 10.27 -5.46 -9.31
N ASP A 353 10.07 -6.65 -8.75
CA ASP A 353 9.29 -6.85 -7.52
C ASP A 353 9.89 -6.04 -6.34
N ALA A 354 11.22 -6.10 -6.15
CA ALA A 354 11.91 -5.34 -5.10
C ALA A 354 11.85 -3.80 -5.28
N LEU A 355 11.58 -3.31 -6.50
CA LEU A 355 11.39 -1.89 -6.79
C LEU A 355 9.94 -1.44 -6.60
N ASP A 356 9.00 -2.25 -7.05
CA ASP A 356 7.57 -1.97 -6.94
C ASP A 356 7.11 -2.09 -5.47
N GLU A 357 7.72 -2.95 -4.65
CA GLU A 357 7.52 -2.99 -3.19
C GLU A 357 8.26 -1.84 -2.46
N ALA A 358 9.47 -1.47 -2.90
CA ALA A 358 10.22 -0.38 -2.28
C ALA A 358 9.57 1.00 -2.46
N LEU A 359 9.13 1.31 -3.69
CA LEU A 359 8.63 2.63 -4.05
C LEU A 359 7.37 2.53 -4.93
N PRO A 360 6.24 2.01 -4.37
CA PRO A 360 4.96 1.84 -5.09
C PRO A 360 4.32 3.16 -5.58
N PHE A 361 4.91 4.30 -5.23
CA PHE A 361 4.53 5.63 -5.69
C PHE A 361 5.04 5.95 -7.10
N ALA A 362 5.96 5.13 -7.63
CA ALA A 362 6.69 5.34 -8.87
C ALA A 362 6.48 4.18 -9.85
N GLU A 363 6.40 4.49 -11.14
CA GLU A 363 6.36 3.50 -12.22
C GLU A 363 7.78 3.11 -12.62
N TRP A 364 8.21 1.89 -12.27
CA TRP A 364 9.55 1.38 -12.60
C TRP A 364 9.55 0.56 -13.90
N TYR A 365 10.59 0.79 -14.72
CA TYR A 365 10.93 -0.07 -15.85
C TYR A 365 12.29 -0.74 -15.61
N VAL A 366 12.27 -2.03 -15.29
CA VAL A 366 13.48 -2.85 -15.15
C VAL A 366 13.83 -3.53 -16.48
N LYS A 367 15.13 -3.63 -16.77
CA LYS A 367 15.64 -4.44 -17.89
C LYS A 367 17.02 -5.06 -17.60
N VAL A 368 17.09 -6.38 -17.56
CA VAL A 368 18.32 -7.18 -17.61
C VAL A 368 18.59 -7.61 -19.07
N ASP A 369 19.76 -7.28 -19.59
CA ASP A 369 20.22 -7.68 -20.93
C ASP A 369 21.44 -8.60 -20.83
N PHE A 370 21.29 -9.87 -21.22
CA PHE A 370 22.42 -10.81 -21.38
C PHE A 370 23.07 -10.63 -22.75
N LEU A 371 24.38 -10.33 -22.77
CA LEU A 371 25.13 -9.85 -23.93
C LEU A 371 26.49 -10.54 -24.03
N HIS A 372 27.06 -10.62 -25.23
CA HIS A 372 28.45 -11.05 -25.42
C HIS A 372 29.32 -9.85 -25.81
N ILE A 373 30.40 -9.61 -25.07
CA ILE A 373 31.15 -8.33 -25.11
C ILE A 373 31.77 -8.01 -26.48
N ASP A 374 32.12 -9.01 -27.28
CA ASP A 374 32.68 -8.79 -28.64
C ASP A 374 31.72 -8.09 -29.62
N ASN A 375 30.42 -8.03 -29.32
CA ASN A 375 29.45 -7.26 -30.09
C ASN A 375 29.44 -5.76 -29.72
N TYR A 376 30.10 -5.37 -28.62
CA TYR A 376 30.09 -4.04 -28.01
C TYR A 376 31.54 -3.53 -27.90
N THR A 377 32.06 -2.98 -29.00
CA THR A 377 33.49 -2.65 -29.14
C THR A 377 34.01 -1.60 -28.16
N ASP A 378 33.13 -0.73 -27.67
CA ASP A 378 33.37 0.27 -26.63
C ASP A 378 33.51 -0.39 -25.25
N TRP A 379 32.52 -1.18 -24.81
CA TRP A 379 32.57 -1.98 -23.58
C TRP A 379 33.80 -2.90 -23.53
N ASN A 380 34.12 -3.54 -24.66
CA ASN A 380 35.28 -4.40 -24.81
C ASN A 380 36.59 -3.60 -24.63
N GLN A 381 36.70 -2.43 -25.27
CA GLN A 381 37.86 -1.55 -25.13
C GLN A 381 38.03 -1.05 -23.69
N THR A 382 36.97 -0.55 -23.05
CA THR A 382 37.01 -0.07 -21.65
C THR A 382 37.41 -1.16 -20.66
N PHE A 383 36.96 -2.41 -20.86
CA PHE A 383 37.44 -3.56 -20.06
C PHE A 383 38.95 -3.77 -20.23
N TYR A 384 39.42 -3.88 -21.47
CA TYR A 384 40.82 -4.23 -21.73
C TYR A 384 41.82 -3.10 -21.43
N ASP A 385 41.43 -1.82 -21.53
CA ASP A 385 42.28 -0.69 -21.12
C ASP A 385 42.45 -0.62 -19.58
N ASN A 386 41.47 -1.09 -18.81
CA ASN A 386 41.51 -1.16 -17.35
C ASN A 386 42.02 -2.50 -16.78
N THR A 387 42.38 -3.47 -17.63
CA THR A 387 42.76 -4.83 -17.20
C THR A 387 44.23 -5.17 -17.47
N ASN A 388 44.96 -5.46 -16.41
CA ASN A 388 46.34 -5.98 -16.47
C ASN A 388 46.34 -7.51 -16.44
N PHE A 389 47.08 -8.15 -17.35
CA PHE A 389 47.16 -9.61 -17.42
C PHE A 389 48.44 -10.15 -16.77
N VAL A 390 48.29 -10.91 -15.69
CA VAL A 390 49.41 -11.49 -14.93
C VAL A 390 49.27 -13.02 -14.94
N ASN A 391 50.23 -13.72 -15.55
CA ASN A 391 50.22 -15.19 -15.72
C ASN A 391 48.96 -15.78 -16.41
N GLY A 392 48.09 -14.95 -16.99
CA GLY A 392 46.80 -15.34 -17.58
C GLY A 392 45.59 -15.03 -16.70
N GLU A 393 45.79 -14.48 -15.51
CA GLU A 393 44.74 -13.86 -14.68
C GLU A 393 44.47 -12.43 -15.15
N ALA A 394 43.20 -12.07 -15.26
CA ALA A 394 42.74 -10.72 -15.56
C ALA A 394 42.60 -9.92 -14.25
N ILE A 395 43.50 -8.98 -14.01
CA ILE A 395 43.48 -8.08 -12.84
C ILE A 395 42.92 -6.72 -13.29
N VAL A 396 41.66 -6.46 -12.94
CA VAL A 396 40.93 -5.23 -13.30
C VAL A 396 41.19 -4.13 -12.27
N ASP A 397 41.53 -2.91 -12.70
CA ASP A 397 41.44 -1.73 -11.84
C ASP A 397 39.97 -1.31 -11.73
N GLY A 398 39.34 -1.69 -10.62
CA GLY A 398 37.91 -1.46 -10.42
C GLY A 398 37.56 0.03 -10.31
N LEU A 399 38.47 0.86 -9.80
CA LEU A 399 38.21 2.29 -9.59
C LEU A 399 38.24 3.05 -10.91
N SER A 400 39.29 2.84 -11.71
CA SER A 400 39.38 3.45 -13.04
C SER A 400 38.25 2.97 -13.93
N MET A 401 37.97 1.67 -13.98
CA MET A 401 36.90 1.15 -14.83
C MET A 401 35.50 1.62 -14.39
N PHE A 402 35.23 1.76 -13.09
CA PHE A 402 33.95 2.30 -12.58
C PHE A 402 33.71 3.74 -13.07
N TYR A 403 34.74 4.60 -13.06
CA TYR A 403 34.62 5.97 -13.54
C TYR A 403 34.58 6.08 -15.07
N ASP A 404 35.34 5.26 -15.79
CA ASP A 404 35.27 5.21 -17.26
C ASP A 404 33.87 4.78 -17.72
N ILE A 405 33.26 3.77 -17.06
CA ILE A 405 31.85 3.41 -17.26
C ILE A 405 30.94 4.60 -16.96
N TYR A 406 31.11 5.26 -15.82
CA TYR A 406 30.22 6.35 -15.38
C TYR A 406 30.22 7.55 -16.34
N TYR A 407 31.39 7.95 -16.84
CA TYR A 407 31.53 9.14 -17.68
C TYR A 407 31.31 8.88 -19.18
N ASP A 408 31.79 7.74 -19.70
CA ASP A 408 31.79 7.50 -21.16
C ASP A 408 30.69 6.52 -21.63
N LEU A 409 30.31 5.52 -20.82
CA LEU A 409 29.39 4.46 -21.26
C LEU A 409 27.97 4.59 -20.69
N LYS A 410 27.82 4.88 -19.40
CA LYS A 410 26.51 5.05 -18.74
C LYS A 410 25.61 6.07 -19.49
N PRO A 411 26.11 7.24 -19.97
CA PRO A 411 25.27 8.19 -20.71
C PRO A 411 24.77 7.69 -22.08
N ILE A 412 25.36 6.62 -22.62
CA ILE A 412 25.00 6.01 -23.90
C ILE A 412 24.00 4.84 -23.71
N TYR A 413 24.14 4.10 -22.62
CA TYR A 413 23.44 2.82 -22.42
C TYR A 413 22.34 2.82 -21.34
N SER A 414 22.28 3.84 -20.48
CA SER A 414 21.17 4.01 -19.50
C SER A 414 19.86 4.47 -20.16
N LEU A 415 18.74 4.23 -19.49
CA LEU A 415 17.39 4.50 -20.00
C LEU A 415 16.86 5.81 -19.43
N THR A 416 17.30 6.94 -19.98
CA THR A 416 17.03 8.29 -19.44
C THR A 416 15.90 9.04 -20.14
N GLU A 417 15.50 8.66 -21.36
CA GLU A 417 14.41 9.32 -22.08
C GLU A 417 13.05 8.91 -21.50
N GLY A 418 12.37 9.83 -20.80
CA GLY A 418 11.03 9.63 -20.24
C GLY A 418 10.97 9.24 -18.76
N TYR A 419 12.10 9.22 -18.06
CA TYR A 419 12.22 8.83 -16.65
C TYR A 419 12.84 9.97 -15.81
N ASP A 420 12.41 10.13 -14.56
CA ASP A 420 12.97 11.11 -13.62
C ASP A 420 14.32 10.64 -13.05
N THR A 421 14.44 9.33 -12.82
CA THR A 421 15.59 8.66 -12.22
C THR A 421 15.98 7.45 -13.05
N SER A 422 17.29 7.26 -13.29
CA SER A 422 17.82 6.06 -13.94
C SER A 422 18.99 5.48 -13.15
N VAL A 423 18.89 4.19 -12.83
CA VAL A 423 19.94 3.35 -12.23
C VAL A 423 20.50 2.42 -13.30
N PHE A 424 21.79 2.09 -13.22
CA PHE A 424 22.49 1.35 -14.27
C PHE A 424 23.48 0.31 -13.73
N GLY A 425 23.21 -0.96 -13.97
CA GLY A 425 24.07 -2.09 -13.62
C GLY A 425 24.93 -2.57 -14.81
N ALA A 426 26.17 -2.97 -14.54
CA ALA A 426 27.03 -3.68 -15.50
C ALA A 426 27.72 -4.87 -14.81
N VAL A 427 27.61 -6.06 -15.39
CA VAL A 427 28.21 -7.30 -14.85
C VAL A 427 29.18 -7.87 -15.88
N PHE A 428 30.42 -8.11 -15.49
CA PHE A 428 31.44 -8.76 -16.33
C PHE A 428 31.65 -10.19 -15.87
N VAL A 429 31.40 -11.15 -16.77
CA VAL A 429 31.60 -12.58 -16.51
C VAL A 429 32.72 -13.11 -17.40
N LYS A 430 33.89 -13.35 -16.79
CA LYS A 430 35.12 -13.80 -17.44
C LYS A 430 35.77 -14.93 -16.64
N LYS A 431 36.42 -15.88 -17.29
CA LYS A 431 37.23 -16.91 -16.61
C LYS A 431 38.51 -16.29 -16.03
N ASN A 432 38.95 -16.77 -14.87
CA ASN A 432 40.21 -16.40 -14.23
C ASN A 432 40.42 -14.87 -14.09
N MET A 433 39.47 -14.19 -13.42
CA MET A 433 39.41 -12.73 -13.27
C MET A 433 39.27 -12.30 -11.81
N VAL A 434 39.93 -11.20 -11.45
CA VAL A 434 39.81 -10.53 -10.15
C VAL A 434 39.80 -9.01 -10.33
N MET A 435 38.94 -8.31 -9.59
CA MET A 435 38.98 -6.85 -9.50
C MET A 435 39.76 -6.42 -8.26
N GLN A 436 40.59 -5.38 -8.42
CA GLN A 436 41.33 -4.76 -7.33
C GLN A 436 40.90 -3.31 -7.09
N TYR A 437 40.70 -2.99 -5.81
CA TYR A 437 40.44 -1.63 -5.32
C TYR A 437 41.14 -1.44 -3.97
N GLY A 438 41.72 -0.26 -3.72
CA GLY A 438 42.38 0.07 -2.45
C GLY A 438 43.60 -0.80 -2.07
N GLY A 439 44.04 -1.71 -2.95
CA GLY A 439 45.06 -2.73 -2.66
C GLY A 439 44.52 -4.08 -2.16
N TYR A 440 43.19 -4.29 -2.22
CA TYR A 440 42.52 -5.55 -1.90
C TYR A 440 41.71 -6.05 -3.11
N ASN A 441 41.34 -7.34 -3.08
CA ASN A 441 40.48 -7.95 -4.09
C ASN A 441 39.01 -7.76 -3.69
N PHE A 442 38.17 -7.29 -4.62
CA PHE A 442 36.73 -7.09 -4.43
C PHE A 442 35.91 -7.78 -5.54
N THR A 443 34.58 -7.73 -5.41
CA THR A 443 33.64 -8.31 -6.40
C THR A 443 32.84 -7.25 -7.15
N ALA A 444 32.54 -6.12 -6.52
CA ALA A 444 31.72 -5.05 -7.10
C ALA A 444 32.12 -3.67 -6.55
N LEU A 445 31.57 -2.62 -7.16
CA LEU A 445 31.45 -1.27 -6.64
C LEU A 445 30.09 -0.69 -7.09
N GLY A 446 29.37 -0.02 -6.20
CA GLY A 446 28.21 0.81 -6.54
C GLY A 446 28.34 2.28 -6.14
N GLY A 447 27.25 3.01 -6.31
CA GLY A 447 27.14 4.46 -6.08
C GLY A 447 26.99 5.27 -7.37
N LEU A 448 26.71 6.58 -7.26
CA LEU A 448 26.41 7.47 -8.39
C LEU A 448 25.28 6.91 -9.32
N ASN A 449 24.30 6.24 -8.72
CA ASN A 449 23.22 5.51 -9.39
C ASN A 449 23.73 4.49 -10.43
N GLN A 450 24.86 3.84 -10.17
CA GLN A 450 25.32 2.70 -10.95
C GLN A 450 25.88 1.58 -10.07
N THR A 451 25.90 0.37 -10.62
CA THR A 451 26.48 -0.83 -10.00
C THR A 451 27.39 -1.49 -11.02
N VAL A 452 28.61 -1.87 -10.63
CA VAL A 452 29.54 -2.58 -11.52
C VAL A 452 30.11 -3.81 -10.81
N ILE A 453 29.93 -4.98 -11.41
CA ILE A 453 30.29 -6.29 -10.83
C ILE A 453 31.33 -7.00 -11.71
N TRP A 454 32.39 -7.50 -11.10
CA TRP A 454 33.45 -8.30 -11.70
C TRP A 454 33.60 -9.62 -10.95
N LYS A 455 32.75 -10.59 -11.28
CA LYS A 455 32.73 -11.93 -10.69
C LYS A 455 33.18 -12.93 -11.76
N SER A 456 34.24 -13.70 -11.49
CA SER A 456 34.75 -14.65 -12.48
C SER A 456 33.76 -15.79 -12.71
N TYR A 457 33.77 -16.39 -13.90
CA TYR A 457 32.83 -17.45 -14.29
C TYR A 457 32.82 -18.61 -13.27
N GLU A 458 33.98 -18.99 -12.77
CA GLU A 458 34.16 -20.07 -11.79
C GLU A 458 33.48 -19.76 -10.44
N ARG A 459 33.30 -18.49 -10.10
CA ARG A 459 32.71 -18.04 -8.82
C ARG A 459 31.19 -18.19 -8.77
N TYR A 460 30.51 -18.37 -9.90
CA TYR A 460 29.05 -18.59 -9.95
C TYR A 460 28.65 -20.02 -9.57
N PHE A 461 29.55 -20.99 -9.71
CA PHE A 461 29.26 -22.42 -9.53
C PHE A 461 29.85 -22.99 -8.23
N ARG A 462 29.46 -24.21 -7.90
CA ARG A 462 30.11 -25.11 -6.93
C ARG A 462 31.47 -25.59 -7.49
N SER A 463 32.26 -26.27 -6.66
CA SER A 463 33.59 -26.79 -7.04
C SER A 463 33.58 -27.93 -8.09
N ASP A 464 32.40 -28.40 -8.50
CA ASP A 464 32.22 -29.26 -9.68
C ASP A 464 32.25 -28.51 -11.02
N GLY A 465 32.13 -27.17 -10.99
CA GLY A 465 32.11 -26.30 -12.16
C GLY A 465 30.84 -26.36 -13.01
N VAL A 466 29.75 -26.95 -12.48
CA VAL A 466 28.48 -27.13 -13.22
C VAL A 466 27.21 -26.87 -12.40
N THR A 467 27.24 -27.09 -11.08
CA THR A 467 26.09 -26.80 -10.21
C THR A 467 26.11 -25.31 -9.84
N PRO A 468 25.02 -24.54 -10.04
CA PRO A 468 24.91 -23.17 -9.58
C PRO A 468 25.20 -23.01 -8.07
N LYS A 469 25.58 -21.81 -7.63
CA LYS A 469 25.88 -21.51 -6.22
C LYS A 469 25.52 -20.09 -5.81
N SER A 470 25.83 -19.10 -6.65
CA SER A 470 25.30 -17.75 -6.47
C SER A 470 25.32 -16.89 -7.73
N GLY A 471 24.31 -16.05 -7.89
CA GLY A 471 24.22 -15.06 -8.97
C GLY A 471 24.71 -13.67 -8.55
N THR A 472 23.96 -12.65 -8.93
CA THR A 472 24.20 -11.22 -8.68
C THR A 472 22.95 -10.43 -8.26
N THR A 473 21.73 -10.96 -8.35
CA THR A 473 20.48 -10.21 -8.09
C THR A 473 20.49 -9.53 -6.72
N ALA A 474 20.74 -10.25 -5.63
CA ALA A 474 20.82 -9.68 -4.28
C ALA A 474 21.89 -8.57 -4.15
N THR A 475 22.96 -8.62 -4.96
CA THR A 475 24.00 -7.57 -5.01
C THR A 475 23.55 -6.35 -5.82
N GLN A 476 22.75 -6.54 -6.88
CA GLN A 476 22.12 -5.43 -7.59
C GLN A 476 21.14 -4.68 -6.67
N ILE A 477 20.32 -5.40 -5.89
CA ILE A 477 19.31 -4.81 -4.99
C ILE A 477 19.98 -4.07 -3.83
N HIS A 478 21.05 -4.62 -3.25
CA HIS A 478 21.88 -3.91 -2.25
C HIS A 478 22.40 -2.55 -2.76
N GLU A 479 23.04 -2.54 -3.93
CA GLU A 479 23.65 -1.33 -4.51
C GLU A 479 22.57 -0.37 -5.08
N LEU A 480 21.42 -0.89 -5.49
CA LEU A 480 20.21 -0.12 -5.76
C LEU A 480 19.68 0.56 -4.49
N GLY A 481 19.71 -0.11 -3.34
CA GLY A 481 19.35 0.48 -2.04
C GLY A 481 20.14 1.75 -1.77
N HIS A 482 21.46 1.72 -2.00
CA HIS A 482 22.31 2.92 -1.94
C HIS A 482 21.93 4.00 -2.97
N ALA A 483 21.46 3.64 -4.17
CA ALA A 483 20.95 4.59 -5.15
C ALA A 483 19.57 5.19 -4.79
N LEU A 484 18.76 4.48 -3.99
CA LEU A 484 17.48 4.96 -3.46
C LEU A 484 17.61 5.75 -2.14
N GLY A 485 18.72 5.56 -1.41
CA GLY A 485 19.08 6.31 -0.20
C GLY A 485 19.31 5.47 1.06
N LEU A 486 19.11 4.15 1.00
CA LEU A 486 19.42 3.26 2.13
C LEU A 486 20.92 3.23 2.42
N GLN A 487 21.26 3.12 3.70
CA GLN A 487 22.60 2.80 4.15
C GLN A 487 22.67 1.34 4.60
N HIS A 488 23.86 0.88 4.97
CA HIS A 488 24.04 -0.44 5.58
C HIS A 488 23.31 -0.51 6.93
N THR A 489 22.83 -1.70 7.29
CA THR A 489 22.30 -2.00 8.64
C THR A 489 23.38 -2.14 9.71
N PHE A 490 24.65 -2.02 9.33
CA PHE A 490 25.78 -1.98 10.25
C PHE A 490 26.55 -0.65 10.18
N ASN A 491 27.08 -0.24 11.33
CA ASN A 491 28.20 0.68 11.38
C ASN A 491 29.50 -0.16 11.39
N PRO A 492 30.65 0.32 10.88
CA PRO A 492 31.93 -0.38 11.02
C PRO A 492 32.23 -0.99 12.41
N SER A 493 31.74 -0.39 13.51
CA SER A 493 31.86 -0.93 14.88
C SER A 493 30.64 -1.73 15.39
N LYS A 494 29.48 -1.69 14.72
CA LYS A 494 28.17 -2.17 15.22
C LYS A 494 27.47 -3.03 14.16
N TYR A 495 27.43 -4.34 14.38
CA TYR A 495 26.83 -5.34 13.47
C TYR A 495 25.50 -6.01 13.91
N PRO A 496 24.97 -5.88 15.16
CA PRO A 496 23.71 -6.52 15.58
C PRO A 496 22.47 -6.40 14.67
N ALA A 497 22.36 -5.34 13.87
CA ALA A 497 21.20 -5.14 12.98
C ALA A 497 21.29 -5.91 11.64
N ASP A 498 22.44 -6.52 11.30
CA ASP A 498 22.60 -7.34 10.09
C ASP A 498 21.89 -8.70 10.14
N PHE A 499 21.31 -9.06 11.29
CA PHE A 499 20.57 -10.31 11.48
C PHE A 499 19.12 -10.28 10.91
N GLN A 500 18.72 -9.19 10.26
CA GLN A 500 17.41 -9.04 9.61
C GLN A 500 17.24 -9.85 8.31
N TYR A 501 15.98 -10.01 7.89
CA TYR A 501 15.60 -10.36 6.52
C TYR A 501 15.65 -9.12 5.60
N GLY A 502 16.85 -8.75 5.13
CA GLY A 502 17.02 -7.69 4.10
C GLY A 502 18.37 -7.79 3.38
N VAL A 503 18.57 -6.97 2.35
CA VAL A 503 19.81 -6.95 1.54
C VAL A 503 20.90 -6.00 2.04
N MET A 504 20.59 -4.97 2.84
CA MET A 504 21.61 -3.95 3.19
C MET A 504 22.62 -4.41 4.25
N GLY A 505 22.38 -5.56 4.88
CA GLY A 505 23.33 -6.24 5.76
C GLY A 505 24.22 -7.23 5.00
N TYR A 506 25.42 -7.50 5.52
CA TYR A 506 26.38 -8.38 4.84
C TYR A 506 26.24 -9.88 5.21
N PHE A 507 25.36 -10.22 6.16
CA PHE A 507 25.18 -11.60 6.64
C PHE A 507 24.17 -12.40 5.79
N GLY A 508 22.87 -12.10 5.89
CA GLY A 508 21.80 -12.97 5.36
C GLY A 508 21.73 -13.09 3.83
N ARG A 509 22.06 -12.03 3.08
CA ARG A 509 22.01 -11.99 1.60
C ARG A 509 20.67 -12.46 1.00
N ASN A 510 19.60 -11.90 1.54
CA ASN A 510 18.22 -12.15 1.12
C ASN A 510 17.94 -11.60 -0.29
N ASP A 511 16.73 -11.81 -0.80
CA ASP A 511 16.29 -11.46 -2.14
C ASP A 511 15.50 -10.15 -2.25
N SER A 512 15.11 -9.56 -1.12
CA SER A 512 14.37 -8.30 -1.02
C SER A 512 15.02 -7.32 -0.03
N PHE A 513 14.54 -6.09 0.00
CA PHE A 513 14.71 -5.25 1.19
C PHE A 513 13.79 -5.75 2.33
N SER A 514 14.06 -5.34 3.56
CA SER A 514 13.19 -5.63 4.72
C SER A 514 12.00 -4.69 4.81
N THR A 515 10.96 -5.07 5.54
CA THR A 515 9.84 -4.18 5.92
C THR A 515 10.34 -2.91 6.62
N PHE A 516 11.44 -2.98 7.37
CA PHE A 516 12.09 -1.80 7.95
C PHE A 516 12.61 -0.87 6.84
N GLU A 517 13.46 -1.39 5.97
CA GLU A 517 14.09 -0.68 4.85
C GLU A 517 13.06 -0.06 3.89
N TYR A 518 12.04 -0.83 3.50
CA TYR A 518 10.90 -0.37 2.70
C TYR A 518 10.17 0.80 3.37
N THR A 519 9.85 0.69 4.66
CA THR A 519 9.15 1.75 5.39
C THR A 519 10.00 3.02 5.46
N TRP A 520 11.34 2.92 5.61
CA TRP A 520 12.23 4.08 5.60
C TRP A 520 12.36 4.74 4.22
N LEU A 521 12.42 3.95 3.14
CA LEU A 521 12.36 4.46 1.77
C LEU A 521 11.05 5.20 1.52
N GLN A 522 9.91 4.59 1.86
CA GLN A 522 8.59 5.19 1.62
C GLN A 522 8.36 6.44 2.49
N ALA A 523 8.75 6.42 3.77
CA ALA A 523 8.68 7.57 4.68
C ALA A 523 9.55 8.74 4.19
N SER A 524 10.81 8.49 3.82
CA SER A 524 11.73 9.53 3.36
C SER A 524 11.36 10.07 1.96
N TYR A 525 10.79 9.22 1.09
CA TYR A 525 10.18 9.63 -0.19
C TYR A 525 9.00 10.59 0.03
N LEU A 526 8.09 10.29 0.97
CA LEU A 526 6.94 11.16 1.26
C LEU A 526 7.36 12.53 1.79
N ASP A 527 8.29 12.57 2.75
CA ASP A 527 8.86 13.83 3.25
C ASP A 527 9.60 14.59 2.12
N GLY A 528 10.34 13.87 1.25
CA GLY A 528 10.96 14.42 0.04
C GLY A 528 9.96 14.98 -0.99
N PHE A 529 8.83 14.29 -1.22
CA PHE A 529 7.81 14.74 -2.16
C PHE A 529 7.04 15.95 -1.61
N ARG A 530 6.72 15.94 -0.31
CA ARG A 530 6.18 17.08 0.42
C ARG A 530 7.12 18.30 0.31
N ASN A 531 8.43 18.09 0.41
CA ASN A 531 9.47 19.12 0.19
C ASN A 531 9.48 19.65 -1.25
N ARG A 532 9.23 18.81 -2.27
CA ARG A 532 9.10 19.26 -3.67
C ARG A 532 7.85 20.11 -3.91
N LEU A 533 6.76 19.85 -3.20
CA LEU A 533 5.46 20.48 -3.44
C LEU A 533 5.23 21.76 -2.63
N TYR A 534 5.55 21.78 -1.34
CA TYR A 534 5.18 22.89 -0.46
C TYR A 534 5.78 24.25 -0.87
N PRO A 535 7.06 24.37 -1.28
CA PRO A 535 7.61 25.62 -1.81
C PRO A 535 6.93 26.10 -3.11
N ARG A 536 6.42 25.17 -3.95
CA ARG A 536 5.64 25.53 -5.15
C ARG A 536 4.29 26.14 -4.78
N PHE A 537 3.64 25.60 -3.76
CA PHE A 537 2.41 26.17 -3.19
C PHE A 537 2.64 27.57 -2.59
N LEU A 538 3.73 27.78 -1.84
CA LEU A 538 4.09 29.10 -1.33
C LEU A 538 4.36 30.10 -2.47
N ASN A 539 5.07 29.70 -3.53
CA ASN A 539 5.30 30.54 -4.70
C ASN A 539 3.99 30.90 -5.42
N ALA A 540 3.09 29.93 -5.63
CA ALA A 540 1.76 30.20 -6.18
C ALA A 540 0.98 31.22 -5.33
N CYS A 541 1.06 31.13 -3.99
CA CYS A 541 0.47 32.12 -3.09
C CYS A 541 1.10 33.53 -3.19
N MET A 542 2.32 33.67 -3.73
CA MET A 542 2.96 34.98 -3.97
C MET A 542 2.67 35.54 -5.38
N GLU A 543 2.51 34.66 -6.38
CA GLU A 543 2.33 35.05 -7.78
C GLU A 543 0.87 35.40 -8.12
N VAL A 544 -0.11 34.77 -7.44
CA VAL A 544 -1.55 35.01 -7.64
C VAL A 544 -1.97 36.40 -7.12
N PRO A 545 -2.42 37.36 -7.97
CA PRO A 545 -2.64 38.74 -7.54
C PRO A 545 -3.89 38.96 -6.68
N GLU A 546 -3.74 39.73 -5.60
CA GLU A 546 -4.84 40.20 -4.74
C GLU A 546 -5.69 41.32 -5.40
N PRO A 547 -7.01 41.40 -5.14
CA PRO A 547 -7.79 40.57 -4.22
C PRO A 547 -8.18 39.21 -4.81
N TRP A 548 -7.91 38.13 -4.09
CA TRP A 548 -8.29 36.77 -4.49
C TRP A 548 -9.82 36.58 -4.57
N GLN A 549 -10.24 35.71 -5.49
CA GLN A 549 -11.64 35.29 -5.63
C GLN A 549 -11.98 34.16 -4.65
N GLN A 550 -13.26 33.93 -4.38
CA GLN A 550 -13.70 32.84 -3.50
C GLN A 550 -13.17 31.47 -3.99
N LYS A 551 -13.28 31.18 -5.30
CA LYS A 551 -12.73 29.95 -5.89
C LYS A 551 -11.22 29.76 -5.67
N THR A 552 -10.45 30.85 -5.61
CA THR A 552 -9.01 30.84 -5.32
C THR A 552 -8.73 30.57 -3.84
N LEU A 553 -9.55 31.13 -2.94
CA LEU A 553 -9.50 30.86 -1.50
C LEU A 553 -9.90 29.41 -1.18
N ASP A 554 -10.93 28.89 -1.85
CA ASP A 554 -11.39 27.51 -1.71
C ASP A 554 -10.33 26.53 -2.23
N ALA A 555 -9.71 26.82 -3.39
CA ALA A 555 -8.59 26.04 -3.91
C ALA A 555 -7.41 26.00 -2.93
N LYS A 556 -7.03 27.15 -2.37
CA LYS A 556 -5.98 27.23 -1.33
C LYS A 556 -6.32 26.39 -0.10
N ALA A 557 -7.54 26.49 0.41
CA ALA A 557 -7.99 25.72 1.56
C ALA A 557 -7.91 24.20 1.29
N ASN A 558 -8.22 23.77 0.06
CA ASN A 558 -8.05 22.37 -0.35
C ASN A 558 -6.57 21.94 -0.44
N VAL A 559 -5.63 22.82 -0.82
CA VAL A 559 -4.19 22.51 -0.74
C VAL A 559 -3.74 22.34 0.71
N GLU A 560 -4.13 23.24 1.59
CA GLU A 560 -3.75 23.20 3.01
C GLU A 560 -4.32 21.96 3.70
N ALA A 561 -5.60 21.64 3.47
CA ALA A 561 -6.24 20.42 3.96
C ALA A 561 -5.60 19.15 3.39
N ALA A 562 -5.13 19.15 2.14
CA ALA A 562 -4.46 18.00 1.54
C ALA A 562 -3.06 17.75 2.14
N PHE A 563 -2.30 18.81 2.47
CA PHE A 563 -1.07 18.66 3.24
C PHE A 563 -1.32 18.19 4.69
N GLU A 564 -2.32 18.74 5.37
CA GLU A 564 -2.70 18.29 6.73
C GLU A 564 -3.13 16.81 6.73
N GLN A 565 -3.95 16.41 5.76
CA GLN A 565 -4.41 15.03 5.60
C GLN A 565 -3.25 14.07 5.25
N SER A 566 -2.31 14.48 4.41
CA SER A 566 -1.07 13.73 4.15
C SER A 566 -0.28 13.49 5.44
N ASP A 567 -0.09 14.52 6.27
CA ASP A 567 0.66 14.43 7.53
C ASP A 567 -0.08 13.59 8.59
N ILE A 568 -1.42 13.57 8.58
CA ILE A 568 -2.24 12.68 9.41
C ILE A 568 -2.08 11.22 8.95
N LEU A 569 -2.17 10.95 7.65
CA LEU A 569 -2.11 9.60 7.08
C LEU A 569 -0.72 8.97 7.23
N PHE A 570 0.35 9.76 7.07
CA PHE A 570 1.72 9.32 7.37
C PHE A 570 1.80 8.78 8.81
N ASN A 571 1.30 9.55 9.78
CA ASN A 571 1.27 9.18 11.20
C ASN A 571 0.29 8.01 11.54
N GLN A 572 -0.39 7.45 10.53
CA GLN A 572 -1.21 6.24 10.63
C GLN A 572 -0.61 5.04 9.87
N GLY A 573 0.62 5.15 9.34
CA GLY A 573 1.26 4.16 8.47
C GLY A 573 0.66 4.10 7.05
N LYS A 574 -0.23 5.03 6.70
CA LYS A 574 -1.02 5.05 5.46
C LYS A 574 -0.28 5.81 4.36
N PHE A 575 0.85 5.25 3.94
CA PHE A 575 1.78 5.92 3.04
C PHE A 575 1.22 6.12 1.63
N MET A 576 0.44 5.18 1.09
CA MET A 576 -0.18 5.35 -0.23
C MET A 576 -1.27 6.44 -0.21
N GLU A 577 -2.17 6.42 0.78
CA GLU A 577 -3.18 7.48 0.89
C GLU A 577 -2.55 8.85 1.22
N SER A 578 -1.39 8.87 1.89
CA SER A 578 -0.58 10.08 2.09
C SER A 578 0.03 10.58 0.77
N TYR A 579 0.52 9.69 -0.10
CA TYR A 579 0.99 10.04 -1.45
C TYR A 579 -0.15 10.60 -2.32
N GLU A 580 -1.33 9.96 -2.30
CA GLU A 580 -2.54 10.46 -2.97
C GLU A 580 -2.95 11.86 -2.45
N SER A 581 -2.82 12.10 -1.15
CA SER A 581 -3.06 13.41 -0.54
C SER A 581 -2.04 14.46 -1.00
N LEU A 582 -0.77 14.10 -1.18
CA LEU A 582 0.24 14.99 -1.77
C LEU A 582 -0.04 15.27 -3.27
N LEU A 583 -0.46 14.27 -4.04
CA LEU A 583 -0.92 14.48 -5.42
C LEU A 583 -2.15 15.40 -5.49
N ALA A 584 -3.08 15.28 -4.54
CA ALA A 584 -4.19 16.21 -4.40
C ALA A 584 -3.72 17.63 -4.09
N ALA A 585 -2.75 17.81 -3.18
CA ALA A 585 -2.15 19.11 -2.88
C ALA A 585 -1.47 19.75 -4.11
N GLU A 586 -0.75 18.97 -4.92
CA GLU A 586 -0.18 19.45 -6.19
C GLU A 586 -1.27 19.89 -7.18
N ASN A 587 -2.32 19.08 -7.34
CA ASN A 587 -3.40 19.35 -8.28
C ASN A 587 -4.25 20.57 -7.85
N TRP A 588 -4.54 20.73 -6.57
CA TRP A 588 -5.19 21.94 -6.06
C TRP A 588 -4.29 23.18 -6.16
N THR A 589 -2.96 23.03 -6.07
CA THR A 589 -2.02 24.15 -6.31
C THR A 589 -2.09 24.62 -7.76
N LYS A 590 -2.11 23.70 -8.73
CA LYS A 590 -2.29 24.02 -10.16
C LYS A 590 -3.63 24.76 -10.41
N ARG A 591 -4.72 24.25 -9.83
CA ARG A 591 -6.06 24.87 -9.91
C ARG A 591 -6.11 26.26 -9.26
N MET A 592 -5.41 26.48 -8.15
CA MET A 592 -5.30 27.78 -7.51
C MET A 592 -4.69 28.83 -8.46
N THR A 593 -3.58 28.51 -9.13
CA THR A 593 -2.97 29.41 -10.12
C THR A 593 -3.88 29.65 -11.32
N LEU A 594 -4.42 28.58 -11.92
CA LEU A 594 -5.34 28.68 -13.07
C LEU A 594 -6.59 29.52 -12.74
N SER A 595 -7.06 29.52 -11.48
CA SER A 595 -8.26 30.25 -11.06
C SER A 595 -8.20 31.78 -11.26
N VAL A 596 -7.02 32.39 -11.40
CA VAL A 596 -6.90 33.81 -11.75
C VAL A 596 -6.54 34.05 -13.21
N GLU A 597 -5.93 33.07 -13.88
CA GLU A 597 -5.63 33.13 -15.31
C GLU A 597 -6.90 32.98 -16.16
N ASP A 598 -7.83 32.10 -15.76
CA ASP A 598 -9.10 31.87 -16.46
C ASP A 598 -10.33 32.22 -15.60
N ASN A 599 -11.28 32.88 -16.26
CA ASN A 599 -12.54 33.39 -15.73
C ASN A 599 -13.73 33.07 -16.67
N THR A 600 -13.54 32.19 -17.66
CA THR A 600 -14.59 31.71 -18.57
C THR A 600 -15.03 30.29 -18.19
N PRO A 601 -16.32 30.04 -17.89
CA PRO A 601 -16.82 28.68 -17.66
C PRO A 601 -16.70 27.77 -18.90
N PRO A 602 -16.61 26.44 -18.70
CA PRO A 602 -16.56 25.48 -19.80
C PRO A 602 -17.88 25.47 -20.61
N VAL A 603 -17.81 24.97 -21.84
CA VAL A 603 -18.94 24.90 -22.76
C VAL A 603 -19.54 23.49 -22.76
N VAL A 604 -20.81 23.37 -22.37
CA VAL A 604 -21.60 22.14 -22.54
C VAL A 604 -22.34 22.21 -23.88
N ASP A 605 -21.74 21.68 -24.95
CA ASP A 605 -22.31 21.74 -26.32
C ASP A 605 -23.62 20.97 -26.45
N LYS A 606 -23.71 19.81 -25.77
CA LYS A 606 -24.83 18.89 -25.85
C LYS A 606 -24.81 17.93 -24.66
N TRP A 607 -25.96 17.70 -24.05
CA TRP A 607 -26.15 16.72 -22.99
C TRP A 607 -27.55 16.10 -23.07
N GLY A 608 -27.84 15.11 -22.23
CA GLY A 608 -29.17 14.52 -22.04
C GLY A 608 -29.11 13.03 -21.70
N ILE A 609 -30.26 12.35 -21.65
CA ILE A 609 -30.35 10.90 -21.50
C ILE A 609 -30.05 10.19 -22.84
N ALA A 610 -29.35 9.06 -22.81
CA ALA A 610 -29.06 8.23 -24.00
C ALA A 610 -30.24 7.36 -24.43
N GLU A 611 -31.02 6.87 -23.47
CA GLU A 611 -32.24 6.09 -23.65
C GLU A 611 -33.35 6.93 -24.32
N SER A 612 -34.09 6.34 -25.26
CA SER A 612 -35.11 7.06 -26.06
C SER A 612 -36.46 7.25 -25.36
N ALA A 613 -36.74 6.48 -24.32
CA ALA A 613 -37.99 6.49 -23.56
C ALA A 613 -37.79 5.79 -22.19
N PRO A 614 -36.91 6.30 -21.31
CA PRO A 614 -36.70 5.75 -19.97
C PRO A 614 -37.96 5.90 -19.11
N GLN A 615 -38.12 5.03 -18.11
CA GLN A 615 -39.29 4.97 -17.21
C GLN A 615 -38.86 4.91 -15.73
N PRO A 616 -39.76 5.24 -14.78
CA PRO A 616 -39.50 5.03 -13.36
C PRO A 616 -39.13 3.57 -13.05
N GLY A 617 -37.95 3.37 -12.47
CA GLY A 617 -37.34 2.06 -12.21
C GLY A 617 -36.15 1.70 -13.11
N ASP A 618 -35.95 2.41 -14.22
CA ASP A 618 -34.78 2.22 -15.09
C ASP A 618 -33.50 2.82 -14.49
N ILE A 619 -32.35 2.24 -14.86
CA ILE A 619 -31.07 2.94 -14.80
C ILE A 619 -30.96 3.76 -16.09
N ILE A 620 -30.81 5.08 -15.96
CA ILE A 620 -30.67 6.02 -17.07
C ILE A 620 -29.21 6.44 -17.24
N SER A 621 -28.75 6.53 -18.49
CA SER A 621 -27.40 6.93 -18.86
C SER A 621 -27.39 8.38 -19.34
N ILE A 622 -27.04 9.31 -18.46
CA ILE A 622 -26.86 10.72 -18.82
C ILE A 622 -25.50 10.88 -19.51
N TYR A 623 -25.45 11.60 -20.63
CA TYR A 623 -24.22 12.00 -21.30
C TYR A 623 -24.07 13.52 -21.38
N ALA A 624 -22.84 14.01 -21.40
CA ALA A 624 -22.50 15.42 -21.61
C ALA A 624 -21.22 15.57 -22.45
N ASN A 625 -21.32 16.28 -23.58
CA ASN A 625 -20.16 16.79 -24.30
C ASN A 625 -19.78 18.15 -23.70
N VAL A 626 -18.70 18.15 -22.91
CA VAL A 626 -18.14 19.34 -22.26
C VAL A 626 -16.79 19.62 -22.89
N THR A 627 -16.54 20.87 -23.27
CA THR A 627 -15.24 21.32 -23.80
C THR A 627 -14.80 22.60 -23.09
N ASP A 628 -13.48 22.77 -22.99
CA ASP A 628 -12.88 24.02 -22.52
C ASP A 628 -11.55 24.28 -23.23
N VAL A 629 -11.08 25.54 -23.20
CA VAL A 629 -9.83 25.97 -23.84
C VAL A 629 -8.58 25.73 -23.01
N ASN A 630 -8.68 25.70 -21.68
CA ASN A 630 -7.57 25.47 -20.75
C ASN A 630 -7.67 24.10 -20.04
N GLY A 631 -8.86 23.51 -19.99
CA GLY A 631 -9.09 22.10 -19.67
C GLY A 631 -10.35 21.88 -18.84
N THR A 632 -11.10 20.82 -19.14
CA THR A 632 -12.25 20.44 -18.32
C THR A 632 -11.80 19.89 -16.96
N GLY A 633 -12.56 20.27 -15.93
CA GLY A 633 -12.47 19.74 -14.57
C GLY A 633 -13.57 18.71 -14.33
N GLU A 634 -14.19 18.76 -13.15
CA GLU A 634 -15.28 17.87 -12.78
C GLU A 634 -16.58 18.18 -13.55
N VAL A 635 -17.29 17.12 -13.92
CA VAL A 635 -18.63 17.20 -14.50
C VAL A 635 -19.55 16.34 -13.65
N TYR A 636 -20.70 16.89 -13.27
CA TYR A 636 -21.71 16.25 -12.43
C TYR A 636 -23.06 16.24 -13.12
N THR A 637 -23.78 15.12 -13.04
CA THR A 637 -25.21 15.09 -13.34
C THR A 637 -25.99 15.07 -12.02
N HIS A 638 -27.05 15.87 -11.99
CA HIS A 638 -27.96 16.02 -10.86
C HIS A 638 -29.35 15.55 -11.26
N MET A 639 -30.02 14.81 -10.37
CA MET A 639 -31.40 14.37 -10.53
C MET A 639 -32.20 14.70 -9.27
N ILE A 640 -33.14 15.63 -9.38
CA ILE A 640 -34.11 15.93 -8.32
C ILE A 640 -35.33 15.03 -8.55
N LEU A 641 -35.66 14.22 -7.55
CA LEU A 641 -36.85 13.37 -7.53
C LEU A 641 -38.10 14.18 -7.18
N HIS A 642 -39.29 13.69 -7.54
CA HIS A 642 -40.59 14.30 -7.21
C HIS A 642 -40.71 14.72 -5.73
N ASN A 643 -40.16 13.93 -4.79
CA ASN A 643 -40.18 14.24 -3.36
C ASN A 643 -39.19 15.34 -2.91
N GLY A 644 -38.49 15.99 -3.83
CA GLY A 644 -37.50 17.04 -3.57
C GLY A 644 -36.09 16.54 -3.16
N SER A 645 -35.83 15.23 -3.20
CA SER A 645 -34.50 14.68 -2.92
C SER A 645 -33.58 14.82 -4.13
N GLU A 646 -32.39 15.39 -3.93
CA GLU A 646 -31.36 15.51 -4.97
C GLU A 646 -30.39 14.32 -4.92
N LEU A 647 -30.22 13.64 -6.05
CA LEU A 647 -29.16 12.67 -6.30
C LEU A 647 -28.10 13.33 -7.19
N VAL A 648 -26.82 13.11 -6.89
CA VAL A 648 -25.69 13.69 -7.63
C VAL A 648 -24.65 12.61 -7.85
N ILE A 649 -24.14 12.50 -9.08
CA ILE A 649 -22.93 11.71 -9.37
C ILE A 649 -21.95 12.51 -10.21
N GLN A 650 -20.67 12.23 -10.02
CA GLN A 650 -19.62 12.66 -10.94
C GLN A 650 -19.71 11.80 -12.21
N MET A 651 -19.52 12.42 -13.37
CA MET A 651 -19.54 11.77 -14.67
C MET A 651 -18.12 11.42 -15.11
N GLU A 652 -17.94 10.26 -15.73
CA GLU A 652 -16.64 9.77 -16.21
C GLU A 652 -16.47 10.00 -17.70
N TRP A 653 -15.24 10.31 -18.14
CA TRP A 653 -14.92 10.53 -19.55
C TRP A 653 -14.67 9.21 -20.29
N ASN A 654 -15.56 8.85 -21.21
CA ASN A 654 -15.50 7.57 -21.94
C ASN A 654 -14.59 7.56 -23.18
N GLY A 655 -13.78 8.61 -23.38
CA GLY A 655 -12.99 8.80 -24.61
C GLY A 655 -13.71 9.60 -25.71
N SER A 656 -14.94 10.06 -25.50
CA SER A 656 -15.67 10.91 -26.45
C SER A 656 -16.69 11.87 -25.81
N PHE A 657 -17.23 11.54 -24.63
CA PHE A 657 -18.08 12.40 -23.83
C PHE A 657 -18.07 11.94 -22.36
N TYR A 658 -18.53 12.80 -21.45
CA TYR A 658 -18.78 12.43 -20.05
C TYR A 658 -20.07 11.61 -19.96
N VAL A 659 -20.09 10.57 -19.12
CA VAL A 659 -21.24 9.69 -18.87
C VAL A 659 -21.46 9.51 -17.36
N GLY A 660 -22.72 9.45 -16.93
CA GLY A 660 -23.10 9.05 -15.58
C GLY A 660 -24.38 8.21 -15.60
N GLU A 661 -24.40 7.11 -14.87
CA GLU A 661 -25.58 6.24 -14.70
C GLU A 661 -26.31 6.55 -13.39
N MET A 662 -27.62 6.77 -13.45
CA MET A 662 -28.46 7.05 -12.27
C MET A 662 -29.70 6.14 -12.26
N LEU A 663 -30.10 5.66 -11.10
CA LEU A 663 -31.36 4.92 -10.95
C LEU A 663 -32.54 5.90 -10.80
N TRP A 664 -33.42 5.94 -11.79
CA TRP A 664 -34.72 6.58 -11.65
C TRP A 664 -35.55 5.74 -10.67
N LEU A 665 -35.86 6.26 -9.49
CA LEU A 665 -36.62 5.49 -8.49
C LEU A 665 -38.05 5.22 -8.98
N ALA A 666 -38.48 3.96 -8.93
CA ALA A 666 -39.80 3.50 -9.37
C ALA A 666 -41.00 4.06 -8.58
N ASN A 667 -40.75 4.90 -7.57
CA ASN A 667 -41.76 5.61 -6.77
C ASN A 667 -41.65 7.15 -6.92
N SER A 668 -41.04 7.62 -8.00
CA SER A 668 -40.91 9.03 -8.37
C SER A 668 -41.38 9.17 -9.83
N PRO A 669 -42.67 9.48 -10.10
CA PRO A 669 -43.16 9.61 -11.47
C PRO A 669 -42.45 10.74 -12.23
N ASP A 670 -42.11 11.81 -11.51
CA ASP A 670 -41.40 12.96 -12.07
C ASP A 670 -39.92 12.96 -11.64
N ILE A 671 -39.06 13.49 -12.52
CA ILE A 671 -37.66 13.87 -12.24
C ILE A 671 -37.27 15.16 -12.97
N GLU A 672 -36.46 15.99 -12.32
CA GLU A 672 -35.73 17.10 -12.94
C GLU A 672 -34.24 16.73 -13.03
N LEU A 673 -33.67 16.82 -14.24
CA LEU A 673 -32.27 16.54 -14.54
C LEU A 673 -31.55 17.80 -14.99
N PHE A 674 -30.30 18.00 -14.57
CA PHE A 674 -29.39 19.01 -15.15
C PHE A 674 -27.93 18.62 -14.93
N VAL A 675 -27.03 19.18 -15.76
CA VAL A 675 -25.58 18.98 -15.65
C VAL A 675 -24.92 20.24 -15.08
N LYS A 676 -23.99 20.05 -14.13
CA LYS A 676 -23.03 21.07 -13.70
C LYS A 676 -21.64 20.67 -14.20
N ALA A 677 -20.93 21.58 -14.84
CA ALA A 677 -19.58 21.34 -15.35
C ALA A 677 -18.63 22.44 -14.91
N TYR A 678 -17.42 22.05 -14.54
CA TYR A 678 -16.33 22.93 -14.12
C TYR A 678 -15.13 22.79 -15.05
N ASP A 679 -14.33 23.85 -15.18
CA ASP A 679 -13.00 23.80 -15.79
C ASP A 679 -11.91 23.54 -14.71
N GLN A 680 -10.64 23.49 -15.12
CA GLN A 680 -9.51 23.40 -14.18
C GLN A 680 -9.21 24.72 -13.43
N ALA A 681 -9.87 25.82 -13.79
CA ALA A 681 -9.79 27.11 -13.12
C ALA A 681 -10.97 27.36 -12.15
N LEU A 682 -11.80 26.34 -11.90
CA LEU A 682 -12.97 26.33 -11.01
C LEU A 682 -14.10 27.30 -11.43
N ASN A 683 -14.18 27.67 -12.71
CA ASN A 683 -15.35 28.33 -13.29
C ASN A 683 -16.43 27.27 -13.57
N GLY A 684 -17.63 27.45 -13.00
CA GLY A 684 -18.74 26.52 -13.17
C GLY A 684 -19.82 27.02 -14.14
N ILE A 685 -20.40 26.10 -14.91
CA ILE A 685 -21.65 26.29 -15.65
C ILE A 685 -22.71 25.29 -15.16
N THR A 686 -23.98 25.65 -15.25
CA THR A 686 -25.12 24.75 -15.05
C THR A 686 -25.99 24.84 -16.29
N THR A 687 -26.47 23.70 -16.80
CA THR A 687 -27.38 23.67 -17.95
C THR A 687 -28.78 24.15 -17.58
N ASP A 688 -29.61 24.46 -18.58
CA ASP A 688 -31.06 24.40 -18.38
C ASP A 688 -31.47 22.99 -17.94
N SER A 689 -32.58 22.85 -17.21
CA SER A 689 -33.07 21.55 -16.74
C SER A 689 -33.92 20.80 -17.79
N LEU A 690 -33.82 19.48 -17.82
CA LEU A 690 -34.74 18.57 -18.49
C LEU A 690 -35.73 18.00 -17.46
N PHE A 691 -37.02 18.13 -17.73
CA PHE A 691 -38.08 17.56 -16.92
C PHE A 691 -38.67 16.33 -17.60
N TYR A 692 -38.80 15.24 -16.84
CA TYR A 692 -39.62 14.09 -17.19
C TYR A 692 -40.72 14.02 -16.12
N VAL A 693 -41.97 13.88 -16.58
CA VAL A 693 -43.17 13.88 -15.74
C VAL A 693 -44.13 12.82 -16.26
N ASP A 694 -44.98 12.27 -15.41
CA ASP A 694 -46.07 11.42 -15.92
C ASP A 694 -47.15 12.27 -16.62
N THR A 695 -47.69 11.70 -17.70
CA THR A 695 -48.72 12.28 -18.56
C THR A 695 -49.82 11.26 -18.91
N LEU A 696 -49.75 10.06 -18.32
CA LEU A 696 -50.86 9.13 -18.30
C LEU A 696 -51.93 9.66 -17.33
N HIS A 697 -53.20 9.42 -17.64
CA HIS A 697 -54.29 9.72 -16.72
C HIS A 697 -54.69 8.43 -16.01
N PRO A 698 -55.08 8.50 -14.73
CA PRO A 698 -55.77 7.41 -14.05
C PRO A 698 -56.90 6.83 -14.89
N THR A 699 -57.03 5.51 -14.85
CA THR A 699 -58.16 4.81 -15.47
C THR A 699 -59.19 4.47 -14.41
N VAL A 700 -60.45 4.32 -14.83
CA VAL A 700 -61.56 3.92 -13.96
C VAL A 700 -62.61 3.19 -14.80
N ASP A 701 -63.33 2.25 -14.18
CA ASP A 701 -64.51 1.63 -14.80
C ASP A 701 -65.73 2.56 -14.76
N SER A 702 -66.74 2.24 -15.58
CA SER A 702 -68.05 2.89 -15.56
C SER A 702 -69.12 1.89 -15.11
N PRO A 703 -69.42 1.81 -13.80
CA PRO A 703 -70.53 1.03 -13.29
C PRO A 703 -71.86 1.48 -13.92
N SER A 704 -72.79 0.55 -14.13
CA SER A 704 -74.10 0.88 -14.72
C SER A 704 -75.01 1.61 -13.72
N ASP A 705 -75.82 2.54 -14.23
CA ASP A 705 -76.90 3.21 -13.49
C ASP A 705 -77.75 2.21 -12.67
N ILE A 706 -77.97 2.52 -11.38
CA ILE A 706 -78.59 1.60 -10.41
C ILE A 706 -80.02 2.04 -10.10
N ILE A 707 -80.97 1.12 -10.23
CA ILE A 707 -82.39 1.33 -9.91
C ILE A 707 -82.83 0.30 -8.87
N PHE A 708 -83.36 0.77 -7.73
CA PHE A 708 -83.81 -0.10 -6.63
C PHE A 708 -84.99 0.53 -5.84
N GLN A 709 -85.71 -0.25 -5.04
CA GLN A 709 -86.86 0.27 -4.28
C GLN A 709 -86.48 0.81 -2.90
N VAL A 710 -87.17 1.87 -2.47
CA VAL A 710 -86.92 2.54 -1.18
C VAL A 710 -87.05 1.56 0.00
N GLY A 711 -85.95 1.40 0.74
CA GLY A 711 -85.86 0.48 1.89
C GLY A 711 -85.19 -0.86 1.60
N GLU A 712 -84.72 -1.11 0.37
CA GLU A 712 -83.69 -2.14 0.13
C GLU A 712 -82.36 -1.76 0.81
N THR A 713 -81.52 -2.77 1.06
CA THR A 713 -80.24 -2.67 1.77
C THR A 713 -79.21 -3.62 1.16
N GLY A 714 -77.92 -3.25 1.18
CA GLY A 714 -76.86 -3.95 0.48
C GLY A 714 -76.67 -3.47 -0.97
N GLN A 715 -77.18 -2.28 -1.31
CA GLN A 715 -76.97 -1.66 -2.63
C GLN A 715 -75.72 -0.75 -2.55
N SER A 716 -74.83 -0.83 -3.54
CA SER A 716 -73.58 -0.04 -3.55
C SER A 716 -73.09 0.22 -4.97
N ILE A 717 -72.46 1.39 -5.16
CA ILE A 717 -71.54 1.62 -6.28
C ILE A 717 -70.16 1.12 -5.84
N ILE A 718 -69.45 0.46 -6.75
CA ILE A 718 -68.04 0.07 -6.57
C ILE A 718 -67.33 0.51 -7.86
N TRP A 719 -66.30 1.35 -7.72
CA TRP A 719 -65.37 1.67 -8.81
C TRP A 719 -64.06 0.92 -8.62
N HIS A 720 -63.40 0.60 -9.72
CA HIS A 720 -62.10 -0.07 -9.80
C HIS A 720 -61.14 0.80 -10.62
N PRO A 721 -60.58 1.87 -10.02
CA PRO A 721 -59.52 2.64 -10.66
C PRO A 721 -58.18 1.89 -10.72
N GLU A 722 -57.43 2.12 -11.79
CA GLU A 722 -56.07 1.62 -11.99
C GLU A 722 -55.17 2.75 -12.53
N ASP A 723 -54.00 2.92 -11.90
CA ASP A 723 -52.94 3.89 -12.23
C ASP A 723 -51.63 3.43 -11.56
N ASP A 724 -50.46 3.74 -12.12
CA ASP A 724 -49.16 3.30 -11.57
C ASP A 724 -48.63 4.22 -10.44
N PHE A 725 -49.11 5.48 -10.35
CA PHE A 725 -48.69 6.50 -9.38
C PHE A 725 -49.88 7.18 -8.68
N PRO A 726 -50.84 6.44 -8.09
CA PRO A 726 -52.07 7.00 -7.54
C PRO A 726 -51.82 7.89 -6.31
N GLU A 727 -52.60 8.98 -6.17
CA GLU A 727 -52.56 9.85 -4.99
C GLU A 727 -53.90 9.89 -4.24
N SER A 728 -55.00 10.27 -4.91
CA SER A 728 -56.23 10.67 -4.21
C SER A 728 -57.53 10.45 -5.00
N TYR A 729 -58.64 10.42 -4.26
CA TYR A 729 -59.99 10.31 -4.81
C TYR A 729 -61.01 11.17 -4.05
N GLN A 730 -62.03 11.63 -4.78
CA GLN A 730 -63.25 12.24 -4.22
C GLN A 730 -64.49 11.63 -4.89
N VAL A 731 -65.48 11.22 -4.09
CA VAL A 731 -66.83 10.91 -4.60
C VAL A 731 -67.78 12.02 -4.21
N LEU A 732 -68.42 12.62 -5.20
CA LEU A 732 -69.43 13.66 -5.07
C LEU A 732 -70.84 13.08 -5.25
N ARG A 733 -71.79 13.54 -4.44
CA ARG A 733 -73.23 13.26 -4.62
C ARG A 733 -73.97 14.56 -4.91
N ASN A 734 -74.59 14.64 -6.08
CA ASN A 734 -75.26 15.84 -6.60
C ASN A 734 -74.36 17.10 -6.58
N GLY A 735 -73.06 16.93 -6.85
CA GLY A 735 -72.06 18.02 -6.89
C GLY A 735 -71.47 18.45 -5.54
N THR A 736 -71.81 17.77 -4.44
CA THR A 736 -71.19 17.98 -3.12
C THR A 736 -70.36 16.76 -2.74
N VAL A 737 -69.12 16.93 -2.28
CA VAL A 737 -68.28 15.83 -1.78
C VAL A 737 -69.02 15.03 -0.69
N LEU A 738 -69.05 13.72 -0.87
CA LEU A 738 -69.65 12.73 0.04
C LEU A 738 -68.57 11.91 0.76
N LEU A 739 -67.48 11.60 0.05
CA LEU A 739 -66.34 10.83 0.52
C LEU A 739 -65.08 11.38 -0.18
N GLU A 740 -63.95 11.42 0.52
CA GLU A 740 -62.64 11.74 -0.02
C GLU A 740 -61.56 10.98 0.74
N GLY A 741 -60.43 10.71 0.10
CA GLY A 741 -59.30 10.02 0.73
C GLY A 741 -58.10 9.84 -0.21
N SER A 742 -56.99 9.40 0.37
CA SER A 742 -55.84 8.93 -0.41
C SER A 742 -56.17 7.62 -1.11
N TRP A 743 -55.68 7.45 -2.33
CA TRP A 743 -55.74 6.22 -3.12
C TRP A 743 -54.31 5.69 -3.20
N ASN A 744 -54.04 4.50 -2.64
CA ASN A 744 -52.66 4.10 -2.27
C ASN A 744 -52.15 2.84 -2.97
N SER A 745 -52.86 2.34 -3.99
CA SER A 745 -52.42 1.18 -4.78
C SER A 745 -53.08 1.16 -6.15
N SER A 746 -52.38 0.60 -7.14
CA SER A 746 -52.76 0.59 -8.55
C SER A 746 -54.01 -0.24 -8.92
N SER A 747 -54.75 -0.76 -7.93
CA SER A 747 -56.00 -1.49 -8.13
C SER A 747 -56.84 -1.55 -6.82
N GLU A 748 -57.20 -0.39 -6.26
CA GLU A 748 -58.04 -0.28 -5.06
C GLU A 748 -59.53 -0.19 -5.43
N SER A 749 -60.46 -0.78 -4.65
CA SER A 749 -61.90 -0.74 -4.97
C SER A 749 -62.69 0.27 -4.11
N ILE A 750 -63.05 1.40 -4.72
CA ILE A 750 -63.71 2.52 -4.04
C ILE A 750 -65.23 2.24 -3.99
N THR A 751 -65.71 1.91 -2.78
CA THR A 751 -67.10 1.47 -2.56
C THR A 751 -67.94 2.52 -1.84
N VAL A 752 -69.13 2.82 -2.37
CA VAL A 752 -70.10 3.73 -1.76
C VAL A 752 -71.46 3.04 -1.61
N SER A 753 -71.91 2.86 -0.36
CA SER A 753 -73.23 2.32 -0.06
C SER A 753 -74.35 3.31 -0.38
N LEU A 754 -75.46 2.75 -0.88
CA LEU A 754 -76.69 3.45 -1.25
C LEU A 754 -77.82 3.21 -0.23
N ASP A 755 -77.52 2.52 0.87
CA ASP A 755 -78.50 2.13 1.89
C ASP A 755 -79.13 3.35 2.57
N GLY A 756 -80.46 3.31 2.73
CA GLY A 756 -81.22 4.38 3.39
C GLY A 756 -81.44 5.65 2.55
N LEU A 757 -81.11 5.66 1.25
CA LEU A 757 -81.50 6.75 0.36
C LEU A 757 -83.04 6.86 0.24
N PRO A 758 -83.61 8.09 0.36
CA PRO A 758 -85.00 8.37 0.00
C PRO A 758 -85.30 8.17 -1.49
N VAL A 759 -86.60 8.12 -1.83
CA VAL A 759 -87.09 8.16 -3.22
C VAL A 759 -86.57 9.39 -3.94
N GLY A 760 -85.97 9.20 -5.12
CA GLY A 760 -85.39 10.27 -5.93
C GLY A 760 -84.27 9.80 -6.85
N THR A 761 -83.74 10.72 -7.66
CA THR A 761 -82.57 10.50 -8.51
C THR A 761 -81.37 11.22 -7.92
N TYR A 762 -80.25 10.49 -7.80
CA TYR A 762 -78.97 10.97 -7.29
C TYR A 762 -77.91 10.76 -8.37
N ASN A 763 -77.17 11.82 -8.68
CA ASN A 763 -75.94 11.73 -9.47
C ASN A 763 -74.79 11.47 -8.50
N TYR A 764 -74.01 10.42 -8.74
CA TYR A 764 -72.78 10.11 -8.03
C TYR A 764 -71.62 10.20 -9.04
N THR A 765 -70.68 11.11 -8.80
CA THR A 765 -69.48 11.29 -9.63
C THR A 765 -68.25 10.92 -8.80
N ILE A 766 -67.37 10.08 -9.32
CA ILE A 766 -66.03 9.89 -8.77
C ILE A 766 -65.03 10.78 -9.55
N VAL A 767 -64.07 11.35 -8.85
CA VAL A 767 -62.90 12.06 -9.39
C VAL A 767 -61.66 11.42 -8.78
N LEU A 768 -60.65 11.16 -9.60
CA LEU A 768 -59.38 10.53 -9.21
C LEU A 768 -58.22 11.40 -9.69
N ALA A 769 -57.13 11.41 -8.93
CA ALA A 769 -55.87 12.05 -9.30
C ALA A 769 -54.66 11.16 -8.97
N ASP A 770 -53.65 11.22 -9.84
CA ASP A 770 -52.31 10.68 -9.62
C ASP A 770 -51.41 11.69 -8.88
N ILE A 771 -50.17 11.28 -8.63
CA ILE A 771 -49.13 12.09 -7.99
C ILE A 771 -48.64 13.26 -8.87
N SER A 772 -48.89 13.22 -10.19
CA SER A 772 -48.46 14.23 -11.18
C SER A 772 -49.60 15.19 -11.62
N GLU A 773 -50.69 15.26 -10.84
CA GLU A 773 -51.93 16.03 -11.08
C GLU A 773 -52.80 15.59 -12.29
N ASN A 774 -52.47 14.48 -12.99
CA ASN A 774 -53.35 13.93 -14.02
C ASN A 774 -54.59 13.31 -13.37
N SER A 775 -55.77 13.53 -13.98
CA SER A 775 -57.05 13.19 -13.35
C SER A 775 -58.11 12.69 -14.33
N ILE A 776 -59.05 11.89 -13.81
CA ILE A 776 -60.22 11.36 -14.53
C ILE A 776 -61.49 11.45 -13.67
N SER A 777 -62.65 11.24 -14.28
CA SER A 777 -63.92 11.10 -13.56
C SER A 777 -64.92 10.19 -14.28
N ASP A 778 -65.71 9.45 -13.50
CA ASP A 778 -66.85 8.64 -13.94
C ASP A 778 -68.14 9.12 -13.23
N THR A 779 -69.32 8.78 -13.75
CA THR A 779 -70.60 9.16 -13.14
C THR A 779 -71.69 8.11 -13.30
N VAL A 780 -72.26 7.71 -12.16
CA VAL A 780 -73.34 6.73 -12.04
C VAL A 780 -74.62 7.44 -11.57
N ILE A 781 -75.73 7.20 -12.25
CA ILE A 781 -77.05 7.71 -11.84
C ILE A 781 -77.78 6.64 -11.04
N VAL A 782 -78.15 6.99 -9.80
CA VAL A 782 -78.90 6.13 -8.88
C VAL A 782 -80.34 6.63 -8.80
N SER A 783 -81.32 5.78 -9.10
CA SER A 783 -82.75 6.10 -8.99
C SER A 783 -83.45 5.18 -7.99
N VAL A 784 -84.01 5.77 -6.93
CA VAL A 784 -84.72 5.05 -5.87
C VAL A 784 -86.23 5.20 -6.09
N GLU A 785 -86.93 4.07 -6.29
CA GLU A 785 -88.35 4.03 -6.64
C GLU A 785 -89.27 3.67 -5.45
N GLU A 786 -90.58 3.91 -5.58
CA GLU A 786 -91.58 3.50 -4.58
C GLU A 786 -92.00 2.02 -4.71
N VAL A 787 -92.25 1.35 -3.58
CA VAL A 787 -92.64 -0.07 -3.52
C VAL A 787 -94.08 -0.28 -4.04
N THR A 788 -94.20 -0.69 -5.30
CA THR A 788 -95.50 -0.91 -5.97
C THR A 788 -96.10 -2.31 -5.71
N ASN A 789 -96.79 -2.45 -4.57
CA ASN A 789 -97.57 -3.66 -4.26
C ASN A 789 -98.62 -3.96 -5.35
N THR A 790 -98.41 -5.04 -6.12
CA THR A 790 -99.26 -5.40 -7.27
C THR A 790 -100.17 -6.60 -6.95
N GLU A 791 -101.47 -6.33 -6.74
CA GLU A 791 -102.47 -7.40 -6.64
C GLU A 791 -102.67 -8.10 -7.99
N THR A 792 -102.49 -9.42 -8.03
CA THR A 792 -102.58 -10.22 -9.26
C THR A 792 -103.93 -10.92 -9.38
N SER A 793 -104.71 -10.62 -10.43
CA SER A 793 -105.95 -11.34 -10.76
C SER A 793 -105.71 -12.47 -11.78
N THR A 794 -106.54 -13.51 -11.76
CA THR A 794 -106.21 -14.83 -12.30
C THR A 794 -106.72 -15.13 -13.72
N THR A 795 -106.02 -16.01 -14.43
CA THR A 795 -106.55 -16.87 -15.53
C THR A 795 -105.76 -18.19 -15.52
N GLN A 796 -106.32 -19.28 -16.08
CA GLN A 796 -106.09 -20.66 -15.61
C GLN A 796 -105.83 -21.68 -16.75
N THR A 797 -105.25 -22.85 -16.41
CA THR A 797 -105.25 -24.14 -17.16
C THR A 797 -104.21 -24.27 -18.32
N SER A 798 -103.39 -25.32 -18.48
CA SER A 798 -102.99 -26.47 -17.61
C SER A 798 -101.82 -27.31 -18.20
N THR A 799 -101.13 -28.11 -17.36
CA THR A 799 -100.45 -29.41 -17.61
C THR A 799 -99.50 -29.58 -18.82
N THR A 800 -98.31 -30.20 -18.71
CA THR A 800 -98.10 -31.58 -18.19
C THR A 800 -96.64 -31.84 -17.74
N SER A 801 -96.44 -32.80 -16.82
CA SER A 801 -95.19 -33.18 -16.14
C SER A 801 -94.21 -34.05 -16.95
N THR A 802 -92.98 -34.24 -16.44
CA THR A 802 -92.33 -35.55 -16.15
C THR A 802 -91.08 -35.36 -15.25
N THR A 803 -90.66 -36.40 -14.52
CA THR A 803 -89.69 -36.37 -13.39
C THR A 803 -88.49 -37.31 -13.61
N THR A 804 -87.26 -36.91 -13.24
CA THR A 804 -86.21 -37.67 -12.50
C THR A 804 -84.94 -36.78 -12.35
N THR A 805 -84.13 -36.68 -11.29
CA THR A 805 -83.70 -37.52 -10.13
C THR A 805 -82.28 -38.13 -10.30
N SER A 806 -81.46 -38.05 -9.23
CA SER A 806 -80.18 -38.79 -8.95
C SER A 806 -78.92 -38.43 -9.77
N THR A 807 -77.66 -38.59 -9.29
CA THR A 807 -77.07 -38.73 -7.92
C THR A 807 -75.55 -38.47 -7.95
N ASN A 808 -74.92 -38.29 -6.78
CA ASN A 808 -73.47 -38.30 -6.54
C ASN A 808 -72.70 -39.47 -7.19
N THR A 809 -71.40 -39.26 -7.46
CA THR A 809 -70.26 -39.78 -6.65
C THR A 809 -69.03 -38.94 -6.98
N ASP A 810 -68.19 -38.41 -6.07
CA ASP A 810 -67.53 -38.93 -4.84
C ASP A 810 -66.15 -39.57 -5.09
N ALA A 811 -65.25 -39.39 -4.09
CA ALA A 811 -63.80 -39.68 -4.08
C ALA A 811 -62.96 -38.78 -5.03
N GLY A 812 -61.96 -38.01 -4.60
CA GLY A 812 -61.29 -37.92 -3.28
C GLY A 812 -60.05 -38.83 -3.17
N THR A 813 -59.04 -38.55 -2.35
CA THR A 813 -58.80 -37.47 -1.36
C THR A 813 -57.29 -37.12 -1.32
N TRP A 814 -56.84 -35.87 -1.03
CA TRP A 814 -56.25 -35.35 0.25
C TRP A 814 -55.02 -36.15 0.74
N TYR A 815 -54.03 -35.70 1.52
CA TYR A 815 -53.87 -34.75 2.65
C TYR A 815 -52.35 -34.39 2.67
N ASP A 816 -51.77 -33.22 2.98
CA ASP A 816 -52.12 -31.79 3.18
C ASP A 816 -50.87 -30.97 2.69
N ASP A 817 -50.63 -29.64 2.78
CA ASP A 817 -50.81 -28.58 3.80
C ASP A 817 -49.99 -28.78 5.12
N PRO A 818 -49.60 -27.74 5.92
CA PRO A 818 -50.03 -26.34 5.86
C PRO A 818 -48.98 -25.21 6.11
N MET A 819 -49.32 -23.98 5.65
CA MET A 819 -49.29 -22.66 6.34
C MET A 819 -48.05 -22.09 7.13
N ILE A 820 -47.84 -20.76 7.31
CA ILE A 820 -48.20 -19.50 6.60
C ILE A 820 -47.55 -18.26 7.31
N ILE A 821 -47.46 -17.07 6.67
CA ILE A 821 -47.25 -15.68 7.23
C ILE A 821 -45.95 -15.42 8.04
N ALA A 822 -44.92 -14.72 7.51
CA ALA A 822 -44.68 -13.24 7.41
C ALA A 822 -44.03 -12.59 8.68
N ALA A 823 -43.44 -11.39 8.70
CA ALA A 823 -43.31 -10.31 7.69
C ALA A 823 -42.11 -9.35 7.99
N ILE A 824 -41.45 -8.82 6.94
CA ILE A 824 -40.68 -7.54 6.78
C ILE A 824 -39.58 -7.13 7.83
N VAL A 825 -38.56 -6.37 7.35
CA VAL A 825 -37.80 -5.26 8.03
C VAL A 825 -36.27 -5.43 8.23
N ILE A 826 -35.52 -4.68 7.39
CA ILE A 826 -34.24 -3.94 7.64
C ILE A 826 -32.84 -4.63 7.63
N THR A 827 -31.98 -4.07 6.76
CA THR A 827 -30.50 -3.90 6.71
C THR A 827 -29.53 -4.99 7.18
N GLY A 828 -28.36 -5.05 6.50
CA GLY A 828 -27.17 -4.53 7.21
C GLY A 828 -25.87 -5.34 7.24
N LEU A 829 -25.24 -5.51 6.06
CA LEU A 829 -23.77 -5.48 5.87
C LEU A 829 -22.90 -6.56 6.57
N ILE A 830 -21.63 -6.67 6.11
CA ILE A 830 -20.52 -7.48 6.66
C ILE A 830 -20.70 -9.01 6.54
N VAL A 831 -19.76 -9.83 6.06
CA VAL A 831 -18.63 -9.76 5.09
C VAL A 831 -18.05 -11.20 5.01
N LEU A 832 -17.20 -11.53 4.01
CA LEU A 832 -16.63 -12.87 3.73
C LEU A 832 -17.70 -13.91 3.27
N VAL A 833 -17.44 -14.84 2.35
CA VAL A 833 -16.20 -15.60 2.10
C VAL A 833 -15.86 -15.70 0.60
N CYS A 834 -14.56 -15.52 0.32
CA CYS A 834 -13.73 -16.03 -0.78
C CYS A 834 -14.32 -16.35 -2.18
N LEU A 835 -13.72 -15.69 -3.18
CA LEU A 835 -12.99 -16.33 -4.28
C LEU A 835 -13.44 -17.75 -4.71
N ALA A 836 -13.99 -17.86 -5.92
CA ALA A 836 -13.23 -18.33 -7.11
C ALA A 836 -14.10 -19.07 -8.14
N LYS A 837 -14.08 -18.61 -9.40
CA LYS A 837 -13.49 -19.36 -10.54
C LYS A 837 -13.80 -18.77 -11.91
N ARG A 838 -12.71 -18.68 -12.71
CA ARG A 838 -12.65 -18.62 -14.18
C ARG A 838 -13.02 -17.25 -14.79
N ARG A 839 -12.36 -16.84 -15.88
CA ARG A 839 -11.53 -17.65 -16.78
C ARG A 839 -10.32 -16.92 -17.33
#